data_AF-A0A3E0WBG4-F1
#
_entry.id   AF-A0A3E0WBG4-F1
#
_cell.length_a   1.000
_cell.length_b   1.000
_cell.length_c   1.000
_cell.angle_alpha   90.00
_cell.angle_beta   90.00
_cell.angle_gamma   90.00
#
_symmetry.space_group_name_H-M   'P 1'
#
loop_
_entity.id
_entity.type
_entity.pdbx_description
1 polymer ?
#
loop_
_entity_poly.entity_id
_entity_poly.type
_entity_poly.pdbx_seq_one_letter_code
_entity_poly.pdbx_strand_id
1 'polypeptide(L)'
;MFALLTFFGLAVLTPFLTRALGTRVFSLVALLPAAVFVYTALQSATVLDGGVVTEKVPWIPQLDISLSFRMDTLAWLLALVVTGVGALVMIYCSRYFSNDEPSLGRFAALLLAFAGTMFGLVTADDIYIMFMFWEITSVLSYLLIGHYTERKESRGAALQALLVTTFGGLAMLVGVVLLSVAGGSTSISTLVADPPEGAIVTVSIILILAGAFSKSALVPFHFWLPAAMAAPTPVSAYLHAAAMVKAGIYLVARFAPGFADTPGWMPVVVIVGVATMILGAWRSLRQNDLKLLLAFGTVSQLGFLMVAVGFGTRDMALAGAALLLSHALFKATLFLVVGIIDHDEGTRDLRQLSGLGRRRPVLAATALLAVASMSGIPPLLGYVAKEAVFSGLIEAGSAGDAWGWVALVGTVIGSAFTVAYSARFFWGAFAAKPAVAAADGGGASGPAAPATAAGEHHESHASRGILAAPIILTLATLALGLLASPLGSALESYADTVPGEGDYHLALWHGFELALGLSAVAIGAGSGLFAVRRGFARVQRALPPVVDASRTYWTIVHAVDRLAARITVFAQRGGLPQYLTTILLVFVLCLGVATALNRSWPTQLVAWDYPAQVFVAAAMAIAAVMAARATHRLAAVLLVGATGFGMVVLFAFHGAPDLALTQALVETVTIVVFVLVLRRLPRKIAQHNRPVRRRRRGMIGAAVGVTMGLVGFTALGARQAGGLGPELARLAVEEGHGSNVVNVMLVDIRAWDTMNELSVLVVVATGVASLLFVTGRNVTVPRLGDSRKRRQGSERGRLVGDPHTQHDAPDDRQHTWLLGGRTLVPENRSLMLEVLVRLLFHPAILVSIYLLFAGHTLPGGGFAGGLLAGLALIARYLAGGRFELGETLPVGPGILLGGGLLLATGTALGSLFLGGEILTSAYFEGDLPLLGHLSFGTSTIFDIGVYLVVIGVVLDVLRSLGGEVDRQQAEADEKAEATA
;
A
#
# COMPACT_ATOMS: atom_id res chain seq x y z
N MET A 1 31.67 7.91 10.75
CA MET A 1 31.16 6.93 9.76
C MET A 1 31.71 5.51 9.93
N PHE A 2 33.03 5.31 10.07
CA PHE A 2 33.65 3.96 10.18
C PHE A 2 32.97 3.06 11.22
N ALA A 3 32.75 3.57 12.44
CA ALA A 3 32.07 2.81 13.50
C ALA A 3 30.69 2.28 13.09
N LEU A 4 29.89 3.07 12.37
CA LEU A 4 28.55 2.68 11.90
C LEU A 4 28.61 1.55 10.87
N LEU A 5 29.57 1.63 9.94
CA LEU A 5 29.82 0.57 8.96
C LEU A 5 30.29 -0.72 9.66
N THR A 6 31.12 -0.61 10.69
CA THR A 6 31.55 -1.77 11.49
C THR A 6 30.38 -2.38 12.26
N PHE A 7 29.49 -1.57 12.84
CA PHE A 7 28.26 -2.06 13.49
C PHE A 7 27.40 -2.85 12.51
N PHE A 8 27.16 -2.30 11.32
CA PHE A 8 26.38 -2.97 10.29
C PHE A 8 27.04 -4.27 9.83
N GLY A 9 28.33 -4.23 9.47
CA GLY A 9 29.07 -5.41 9.01
C GLY A 9 29.12 -6.52 10.06
N LEU A 10 29.43 -6.17 11.32
CA LEU A 10 29.48 -7.16 12.39
C LEU A 10 28.09 -7.70 12.73
N ALA A 11 27.02 -6.89 12.66
CA ALA A 11 25.65 -7.36 12.85
C ALA A 11 25.25 -8.38 11.77
N VAL A 12 25.63 -8.17 10.51
CA VAL A 12 25.39 -9.13 9.41
C VAL A 12 26.16 -10.44 9.62
N LEU A 13 27.38 -10.38 10.17
CA LEU A 13 28.20 -11.56 10.45
C LEU A 13 27.77 -12.32 11.72
N THR A 14 27.11 -11.64 12.66
CA THR A 14 26.77 -12.18 13.99
C THR A 14 25.98 -13.50 13.95
N PRO A 15 24.98 -13.71 13.07
CA PRO A 15 24.24 -14.97 13.01
C PRO A 15 25.14 -16.16 12.65
N PHE A 16 26.15 -15.95 11.79
CA PHE A 16 27.12 -16.99 11.42
C PHE A 16 28.08 -17.29 12.57
N LEU A 17 28.60 -16.24 13.22
CA LEU A 17 29.47 -16.37 14.40
C LEU A 17 28.77 -17.08 15.57
N THR A 18 27.45 -16.86 15.72
CA THR A 18 26.65 -17.49 16.77
C THR A 18 26.60 -19.01 16.61
N ARG A 19 26.65 -19.54 15.38
CA ARG A 19 26.69 -21.00 15.15
C ARG A 19 27.95 -21.64 15.74
N ALA A 20 29.07 -20.93 15.76
CA ALA A 20 30.33 -21.43 16.30
C ALA A 20 30.52 -21.12 17.79
N LEU A 21 30.03 -19.95 18.26
CA LEU A 21 30.33 -19.44 19.60
C LEU A 21 29.18 -19.61 20.61
N GLY A 22 27.96 -19.94 20.16
CA GLY A 22 26.76 -19.97 21.01
C GLY A 22 26.57 -18.62 21.72
N THR A 23 26.30 -18.65 23.03
CA THR A 23 26.12 -17.44 23.86
C THR A 23 27.39 -16.60 24.05
N ARG A 24 28.58 -17.16 23.79
CA ARG A 24 29.85 -16.40 23.86
C ARG A 24 29.94 -15.34 22.76
N VAL A 25 29.10 -15.42 21.72
CA VAL A 25 29.01 -14.40 20.69
C VAL A 25 28.72 -13.02 21.27
N PHE A 26 27.92 -12.93 22.34
CA PHE A 26 27.59 -11.66 22.97
C PHE A 26 28.81 -10.94 23.56
N SER A 27 29.74 -11.69 24.15
CA SER A 27 30.99 -11.12 24.67
C SER A 27 31.87 -10.58 23.53
N LEU A 28 31.88 -11.27 22.38
CA LEU A 28 32.60 -10.82 21.19
C LEU A 28 31.97 -9.54 20.62
N VAL A 29 30.65 -9.53 20.40
CA VAL A 29 29.98 -8.37 19.82
C VAL A 29 29.94 -7.17 20.76
N ALA A 30 30.01 -7.38 22.09
CA ALA A 30 30.12 -6.32 23.09
C ALA A 30 31.42 -5.50 22.96
N LEU A 31 32.47 -6.07 22.36
CA LEU A 31 33.74 -5.37 22.15
C LEU A 31 33.58 -4.15 21.24
N LEU A 32 32.65 -4.19 20.28
CA LEU A 32 32.46 -3.08 19.36
C LEU A 32 31.82 -1.85 20.05
N PRO A 33 30.65 -1.94 20.73
CA PRO A 33 30.16 -0.83 21.55
C PRO A 33 31.17 -0.39 22.61
N ALA A 34 31.92 -1.30 23.24
CA ALA A 34 32.95 -0.92 24.20
C ALA A 34 34.10 -0.12 23.55
N ALA A 35 34.56 -0.51 22.36
CA ALA A 35 35.58 0.23 21.62
C ALA A 35 35.08 1.62 21.20
N VAL A 36 33.82 1.72 20.76
CA VAL A 36 33.20 3.00 20.40
C VAL A 36 32.99 3.87 21.65
N PHE A 37 32.65 3.28 22.80
CA PHE A 37 32.59 3.98 24.09
C PHE A 37 33.95 4.59 24.44
N VAL A 38 35.03 3.80 24.37
CA VAL A 38 36.40 4.27 24.63
C VAL A 38 36.78 5.38 23.64
N TYR A 39 36.51 5.19 22.34
CA TYR A 39 36.77 6.21 21.33
C TYR A 39 36.03 7.53 21.63
N THR A 40 34.75 7.45 22.00
CA THR A 40 33.93 8.61 22.38
C THR A 40 34.48 9.28 23.64
N ALA A 41 34.92 8.50 24.63
CA ALA A 41 35.54 9.01 25.85
C ALA A 41 36.89 9.68 25.58
N LEU A 42 37.67 9.22 24.60
CA LEU A 42 38.92 9.87 24.17
C LEU A 42 38.69 11.24 23.51
N GLN A 43 37.48 11.51 23.00
CA GLN A 43 37.11 12.83 22.46
C GLN A 43 36.65 13.81 23.55
N SER A 44 36.66 13.43 24.83
CA SER A 44 36.15 14.29 25.91
C SER A 44 36.88 15.62 25.99
N ALA A 45 38.22 15.67 25.83
CA ALA A 45 38.95 16.94 25.88
C ALA A 45 38.40 17.96 24.86
N THR A 46 38.24 17.53 23.60
CA THR A 46 37.71 18.39 22.53
C THR A 46 36.28 18.85 22.80
N VAL A 47 35.41 17.94 23.25
CA VAL A 47 33.98 18.23 23.44
C VAL A 47 33.73 19.09 24.69
N LEU A 48 34.46 18.81 25.78
CA LEU A 48 34.32 19.53 27.03
C LEU A 48 34.88 20.96 26.96
N ASP A 49 35.87 21.22 26.10
CA ASP A 49 36.38 22.57 25.80
C ASP A 49 35.46 23.36 24.83
N GLY A 50 34.24 22.87 24.57
CA GLY A 50 33.26 23.50 23.66
C GLY A 50 33.50 23.23 22.18
N GLY A 51 34.50 22.43 21.85
CA GLY A 51 34.76 21.98 20.48
C GLY A 51 33.73 20.95 20.01
N VAL A 52 33.68 20.75 18.69
CA VAL A 52 32.77 19.78 18.07
C VAL A 52 33.52 18.88 17.10
N VAL A 53 33.22 17.58 17.13
CA VAL A 53 33.76 16.62 16.16
C VAL A 53 32.73 16.42 15.05
N THR A 54 33.08 16.79 13.82
CA THR A 54 32.16 16.72 12.67
C THR A 54 32.72 15.90 11.52
N GLU A 55 31.86 15.13 10.86
CA GLU A 55 32.16 14.40 9.63
C GLU A 55 30.98 14.57 8.67
N LYS A 56 31.22 15.05 7.45
CA LYS A 56 30.17 15.30 6.45
C LYS A 56 30.53 14.64 5.12
N VAL A 57 29.65 13.77 4.63
CA VAL A 57 29.76 13.16 3.31
C VAL A 57 28.47 13.45 2.51
N PRO A 58 28.52 14.14 1.35
CA PRO A 58 27.33 14.37 0.52
C PRO A 58 26.70 13.04 0.08
N TRP A 59 25.36 12.92 0.19
CA TRP A 59 24.64 11.71 -0.23
C TRP A 59 23.65 11.97 -1.36
N ILE A 60 22.75 12.95 -1.20
CA ILE A 60 21.79 13.38 -2.24
C ILE A 60 21.91 14.91 -2.39
N PRO A 61 22.89 15.39 -3.17
CA PRO A 61 23.18 16.82 -3.27
C PRO A 61 22.01 17.67 -3.79
N GLN A 62 21.13 17.12 -4.64
CA GLN A 62 19.98 17.84 -5.19
C GLN A 62 18.94 18.24 -4.13
N LEU A 63 18.97 17.56 -2.98
CA LEU A 63 18.08 17.82 -1.84
C LEU A 63 18.86 18.39 -0.65
N ASP A 64 20.15 18.71 -0.82
CA ASP A 64 21.09 19.07 0.24
C ASP A 64 21.12 18.05 1.41
N ILE A 65 20.90 16.76 1.10
CA ILE A 65 20.97 15.69 2.10
C ILE A 65 22.38 15.13 2.14
N SER A 66 22.97 15.13 3.33
CA SER A 66 24.33 14.64 3.57
C SER A 66 24.38 13.71 4.77
N LEU A 67 25.26 12.71 4.72
CA LEU A 67 25.65 11.94 5.90
C LEU A 67 26.52 12.83 6.79
N SER A 68 25.87 13.75 7.50
CA SER A 68 26.47 14.69 8.43
C SER A 68 26.35 14.15 9.86
N PHE A 69 27.50 13.93 10.50
CA PHE A 69 27.61 13.52 11.88
C PHE A 69 28.31 14.62 12.68
N ARG A 70 27.71 15.04 13.79
CA ARG A 70 28.23 16.05 14.72
C ARG A 70 28.15 15.51 16.14
N MET A 71 29.27 15.53 16.84
CA MET A 71 29.37 15.16 18.24
C MET A 71 29.76 16.38 19.06
N ASP A 72 28.73 16.99 19.66
CA ASP A 72 28.83 17.98 20.74
C ASP A 72 28.48 17.33 22.09
N THR A 73 28.43 18.10 23.17
CA THR A 73 28.30 17.60 24.55
C THR A 73 27.06 16.75 24.78
N LEU A 74 25.91 17.13 24.21
CA LEU A 74 24.67 16.35 24.31
C LEU A 74 24.80 15.01 23.57
N ALA A 75 25.29 15.04 22.33
CA ALA A 75 25.52 13.85 21.52
C ALA A 75 26.57 12.93 22.15
N TRP A 76 27.65 13.48 22.72
CA TRP A 76 28.71 12.78 23.43
C TRP A 76 28.16 12.04 24.66
N LEU A 77 27.37 12.72 25.51
CA LEU A 77 26.76 12.11 26.68
C LEU A 77 25.88 10.91 26.28
N LEU A 78 25.02 11.09 25.28
CA LEU A 78 24.12 10.05 24.80
C LEU A 78 24.87 8.92 24.11
N ALA A 79 25.91 9.23 23.33
CA ALA A 79 26.77 8.23 22.70
C ALA A 79 27.46 7.35 23.76
N LEU A 80 28.00 7.93 24.83
CA LEU A 80 28.57 7.18 25.96
C LEU A 80 27.52 6.30 26.65
N VAL A 81 26.32 6.82 26.89
CA VAL A 81 25.22 6.05 27.49
C VAL A 81 24.80 4.88 26.61
N VAL A 82 24.56 5.12 25.31
CA VAL A 82 24.11 4.12 24.34
C VAL A 82 25.15 3.01 24.18
N THR A 83 26.44 3.37 24.03
CA THR A 83 27.51 2.41 23.78
C THR A 83 27.95 1.68 25.05
N GLY A 84 28.06 2.40 26.17
CA GLY A 84 28.46 1.84 27.47
C GLY A 84 27.40 0.89 28.05
N VAL A 85 26.15 1.32 28.15
CA VAL A 85 25.05 0.44 28.60
C VAL A 85 24.84 -0.69 27.58
N GLY A 86 24.97 -0.41 26.28
CA GLY A 86 24.88 -1.43 25.24
C GLY A 86 25.91 -2.56 25.40
N ALA A 87 27.18 -2.20 25.63
CA ALA A 87 28.25 -3.18 25.90
C ALA A 87 27.94 -4.03 27.14
N LEU A 88 27.52 -3.39 28.24
CA LEU A 88 27.20 -4.09 29.49
C LEU A 88 25.98 -5.01 29.35
N VAL A 89 24.94 -4.60 28.61
CA VAL A 89 23.78 -5.44 28.32
C VAL A 89 24.16 -6.63 27.44
N MET A 90 25.03 -6.45 26.44
CA MET A 90 25.52 -7.57 25.64
C MET A 90 26.34 -8.54 26.51
N ILE A 91 27.23 -8.06 27.37
CA ILE A 91 27.96 -8.91 28.33
C ILE A 91 26.97 -9.68 29.22
N TYR A 92 25.91 -9.03 29.69
CA TYR A 92 24.84 -9.67 30.46
C TYR A 92 24.12 -10.77 29.66
N CYS A 93 23.81 -10.54 28.37
CA CYS A 93 23.18 -11.54 27.49
C CYS A 93 23.98 -12.86 27.40
N SER A 94 25.32 -12.80 27.48
CA SER A 94 26.18 -14.00 27.42
C SER A 94 25.91 -15.01 28.54
N ARG A 95 25.35 -14.55 29.67
CA ARG A 95 25.01 -15.36 30.85
C ARG A 95 23.52 -15.49 31.10
N TYR A 96 22.72 -14.62 30.50
CA TYR A 96 21.25 -14.65 30.62
C TYR A 96 20.60 -15.68 29.70
N PHE A 97 21.10 -15.82 28.47
CA PHE A 97 20.59 -16.82 27.53
C PHE A 97 21.34 -18.13 27.64
N SER A 98 20.65 -19.22 27.32
CA SER A 98 21.22 -20.55 27.09
C SER A 98 21.47 -20.78 25.60
N ASN A 99 22.28 -21.80 25.26
CA ASN A 99 22.67 -22.07 23.86
C ASN A 99 21.52 -22.62 23.00
N ASP A 100 20.45 -23.11 23.63
CA ASP A 100 19.22 -23.63 23.01
C ASP A 100 18.17 -22.54 22.75
N GLU A 101 18.43 -21.29 23.14
CA GLU A 101 17.51 -20.16 22.89
C GLU A 101 17.20 -20.03 21.39
N PRO A 102 15.91 -20.06 20.99
CA PRO A 102 15.52 -19.98 19.60
C PRO A 102 16.00 -18.69 18.94
N SER A 103 16.57 -18.81 17.73
CA SER A 103 17.01 -17.66 16.94
C SER A 103 18.02 -16.73 17.65
N LEU A 104 18.85 -17.26 18.55
CA LEU A 104 19.86 -16.48 19.30
C LEU A 104 20.74 -15.59 18.41
N GLY A 105 21.18 -16.10 17.25
CA GLY A 105 22.03 -15.35 16.34
C GLY A 105 21.33 -14.14 15.71
N ARG A 106 20.02 -14.26 15.43
CA ARG A 106 19.20 -13.13 14.99
C ARG A 106 19.07 -12.10 16.11
N PHE A 107 18.82 -12.54 17.33
CA PHE A 107 18.70 -11.64 18.49
C PHE A 107 19.98 -10.84 18.71
N ALA A 108 21.14 -11.50 18.74
CA ALA A 108 22.44 -10.86 18.92
C ALA A 108 22.74 -9.84 17.80
N ALA A 109 22.47 -10.21 16.55
CA ALA A 109 22.62 -9.32 15.40
C ALA A 109 21.74 -8.06 15.51
N LEU A 110 20.47 -8.24 15.85
CA LEU A 110 19.51 -7.13 15.99
C LEU A 110 19.89 -6.20 17.15
N LEU A 111 20.33 -6.75 18.28
CA LEU A 111 20.74 -5.95 19.44
C LEU A 111 21.98 -5.11 19.11
N LEU A 112 22.95 -5.68 18.37
CA LEU A 112 24.14 -4.98 17.90
C LEU A 112 23.80 -3.90 16.87
N ALA A 113 22.98 -4.24 15.87
CA ALA A 113 22.51 -3.28 14.86
C ALA A 113 21.75 -2.12 15.53
N PHE A 114 20.96 -2.41 16.56
CA PHE A 114 20.21 -1.41 17.30
C PHE A 114 21.15 -0.45 18.05
N ALA A 115 22.24 -0.97 18.66
CA ALA A 115 23.27 -0.13 19.28
C ALA A 115 23.94 0.82 18.27
N GLY A 116 24.34 0.31 17.10
CA GLY A 116 24.91 1.13 16.03
C GLY A 116 23.94 2.16 15.47
N THR A 117 22.68 1.79 15.27
CA THR A 117 21.64 2.69 14.80
C THR A 117 21.37 3.81 15.79
N MET A 118 21.32 3.50 17.09
CA MET A 118 21.16 4.51 18.13
C MET A 118 22.36 5.45 18.23
N PHE A 119 23.59 4.94 18.07
CA PHE A 119 24.78 5.78 17.97
C PHE A 119 24.72 6.71 16.75
N GLY A 120 24.24 6.21 15.61
CA GLY A 120 24.00 7.02 14.41
C GLY A 120 22.93 8.10 14.61
N LEU A 121 21.83 7.76 15.30
CA LEU A 121 20.74 8.69 15.62
C LEU A 121 21.24 9.88 16.44
N VAL A 122 22.01 9.62 17.51
CA VAL A 122 22.44 10.67 18.45
C VAL A 122 23.62 11.50 17.94
N THR A 123 24.28 11.05 16.87
CA THR A 123 25.37 11.79 16.24
C THR A 123 24.95 12.44 14.92
N ALA A 124 23.74 12.18 14.40
CA ALA A 124 23.29 12.75 13.14
C ALA A 124 22.98 14.26 13.29
N ASP A 125 23.61 15.07 12.43
CA ASP A 125 23.30 16.50 12.31
C ASP A 125 22.31 16.78 11.19
N ASP A 126 22.29 15.97 10.13
CA ASP A 126 21.27 16.09 9.09
C ASP A 126 19.94 15.48 9.59
N ILE A 127 18.88 16.28 9.55
CA ILE A 127 17.56 15.94 10.11
C ILE A 127 16.92 14.74 9.40
N TYR A 128 17.18 14.54 8.10
CA TYR A 128 16.69 13.39 7.34
C TYR A 128 17.48 12.13 7.67
N ILE A 129 18.80 12.25 7.89
CA ILE A 129 19.62 11.13 8.35
C ILE A 129 19.25 10.72 9.78
N MET A 130 19.00 11.69 10.66
CA MET A 130 18.46 11.43 11.99
C MET A 130 17.11 10.71 11.91
N PHE A 131 16.19 11.17 11.05
CA PHE A 131 14.90 10.49 10.80
C PHE A 131 15.08 9.06 10.24
N MET A 132 16.05 8.84 9.35
CA MET A 132 16.34 7.50 8.84
C MET A 132 16.77 6.58 9.98
N PHE A 133 17.73 6.99 10.82
CA PHE A 133 18.09 6.21 12.01
C PHE A 133 16.91 6.05 12.98
N TRP A 134 16.06 7.06 13.10
CA TRP A 134 14.84 7.00 13.89
C TRP A 134 13.91 5.86 13.45
N GLU A 135 13.65 5.70 12.16
CA GLU A 135 12.80 4.60 11.68
C GLU A 135 13.51 3.24 11.72
N ILE A 136 14.83 3.19 11.45
CA ILE A 136 15.60 1.95 11.61
C ILE A 136 15.51 1.46 13.07
N THR A 137 15.58 2.36 14.07
CA THR A 137 15.37 1.95 15.47
C THR A 137 13.95 1.44 15.73
N SER A 138 12.92 2.00 15.07
CA SER A 138 11.53 1.48 15.17
C SER A 138 11.48 0.03 14.68
N VAL A 139 12.04 -0.25 13.49
CA VAL A 139 12.03 -1.59 12.88
C VAL A 139 12.85 -2.58 13.72
N LEU A 140 14.06 -2.21 14.15
CA LEU A 140 14.89 -3.09 14.97
C LEU A 140 14.25 -3.37 16.33
N SER A 141 13.62 -2.37 16.96
CA SER A 141 12.89 -2.57 18.21
C SER A 141 11.68 -3.50 18.04
N TYR A 142 10.94 -3.37 16.93
CA TYR A 142 9.85 -4.28 16.58
C TYR A 142 10.33 -5.73 16.52
N LEU A 143 11.46 -5.96 15.83
CA LEU A 143 12.03 -7.30 15.69
C LEU A 143 12.57 -7.86 17.01
N LEU A 144 13.10 -7.00 17.90
CA LEU A 144 13.57 -7.37 19.24
C LEU A 144 12.42 -7.66 20.21
N ILE A 145 11.34 -6.88 20.16
CA ILE A 145 10.13 -7.11 20.97
C ILE A 145 9.45 -8.40 20.53
N GLY A 146 9.36 -8.62 19.21
CA GLY A 146 8.79 -9.81 18.59
C GLY A 146 9.72 -11.02 18.54
N HIS A 147 10.71 -11.14 19.43
CA HIS A 147 11.68 -12.23 19.45
C HIS A 147 10.99 -13.61 19.54
N TYR A 148 10.02 -13.74 20.46
CA TYR A 148 9.19 -14.95 20.59
C TYR A 148 8.06 -14.96 19.56
N THR A 149 8.35 -15.35 18.31
CA THR A 149 7.41 -15.28 17.18
C THR A 149 6.19 -16.18 17.33
N GLU A 150 6.29 -17.29 18.07
CA GLU A 150 5.19 -18.24 18.27
C GLU A 150 4.12 -17.69 19.24
N ARG A 151 4.50 -16.80 20.15
CA ARG A 151 3.60 -16.21 21.16
C ARG A 151 2.78 -15.07 20.56
N LYS A 152 1.45 -15.21 20.57
CA LYS A 152 0.52 -14.19 20.07
C LYS A 152 0.71 -12.84 20.78
N GLU A 153 0.99 -12.87 22.07
CA GLU A 153 1.23 -11.68 22.91
C GLU A 153 2.47 -10.91 22.45
N SER A 154 3.58 -11.61 22.19
CA SER A 154 4.83 -11.04 21.68
C SER A 154 4.64 -10.37 20.31
N ARG A 155 3.98 -11.06 19.37
CA ARG A 155 3.66 -10.50 18.04
C ARG A 155 2.74 -9.28 18.14
N GLY A 156 1.71 -9.35 18.97
CA GLY A 156 0.76 -8.25 19.19
C GLY A 156 1.43 -7.01 19.78
N ALA A 157 2.26 -7.21 20.80
CA ALA A 157 3.03 -6.15 21.44
C ALA A 157 4.04 -5.50 20.47
N ALA A 158 4.73 -6.32 19.67
CA ALA A 158 5.65 -5.82 18.65
C ALA A 158 4.91 -4.95 17.62
N LEU A 159 3.82 -5.45 17.02
CA LEU A 159 3.03 -4.69 16.05
C LEU A 159 2.46 -3.40 16.65
N GLN A 160 1.99 -3.44 17.89
CA GLN A 160 1.51 -2.25 18.60
C GLN A 160 2.62 -1.21 18.76
N ALA A 161 3.82 -1.62 19.15
CA ALA A 161 4.96 -0.71 19.25
C ALA A 161 5.34 -0.11 17.89
N LEU A 162 5.42 -0.95 16.83
CA LEU A 162 5.75 -0.48 15.48
C LEU A 162 4.71 0.53 14.97
N LEU A 163 3.43 0.20 15.03
CA LEU A 163 2.36 1.07 14.53
C LEU A 163 2.32 2.42 15.24
N VAL A 164 2.48 2.44 16.57
CA VAL A 164 2.44 3.69 17.33
C VAL A 164 3.67 4.56 17.05
N THR A 165 4.85 3.95 17.07
CA THR A 165 6.12 4.66 16.85
C THR A 165 6.29 5.14 15.41
N THR A 166 5.89 4.34 14.42
CA THR A 166 5.86 4.76 13.02
C THR A 166 4.77 5.79 12.75
N PHE A 167 3.61 5.73 13.40
CA PHE A 167 2.61 6.81 13.30
C PHE A 167 3.18 8.15 13.75
N GLY A 168 3.86 8.18 14.90
CA GLY A 168 4.56 9.37 15.39
C GLY A 168 5.73 9.78 14.48
N GLY A 169 6.50 8.82 13.98
CA GLY A 169 7.60 9.05 13.05
C GLY A 169 7.15 9.66 11.74
N LEU A 170 6.06 9.17 11.14
CA LEU A 170 5.50 9.75 9.91
C LEU A 170 4.94 11.15 10.12
N ALA A 171 4.31 11.43 11.28
CA ALA A 171 3.92 12.79 11.63
C ALA A 171 5.14 13.71 11.75
N MET A 172 6.19 13.24 12.43
CA MET A 172 7.47 13.94 12.53
C MET A 172 8.12 14.17 11.17
N LEU A 173 8.07 13.22 10.23
CA LEU A 173 8.61 13.40 8.88
C LEU A 173 7.95 14.58 8.16
N VAL A 174 6.63 14.75 8.29
CA VAL A 174 5.94 15.93 7.75
C VAL A 174 6.48 17.20 8.40
N GLY A 175 6.68 17.20 9.73
CA GLY A 175 7.31 18.32 10.44
C GLY A 175 8.73 18.61 9.97
N VAL A 176 9.57 17.59 9.79
CA VAL A 176 10.95 17.69 9.28
C VAL A 176 10.99 18.32 7.88
N VAL A 177 10.11 17.89 6.98
CA VAL A 177 10.00 18.47 5.63
C VAL A 177 9.59 19.93 5.70
N LEU A 178 8.55 20.26 6.49
CA LEU A 178 8.11 21.65 6.63
C LEU A 178 9.18 22.56 7.24
N LEU A 179 9.90 22.09 8.26
CA LEU A 179 10.95 22.85 8.92
C LEU A 179 12.16 23.05 8.00
N SER A 180 12.62 22.01 7.31
CA SER A 180 13.77 22.13 6.40
C SER A 180 13.48 23.04 5.21
N VAL A 181 12.26 23.02 4.68
CA VAL A 181 11.84 23.96 3.61
C VAL A 181 11.75 25.39 4.14
N ALA A 182 11.23 25.59 5.35
CA ALA A 182 11.11 26.93 5.96
C ALA A 182 12.47 27.53 6.34
N GLY A 183 13.38 26.72 6.88
CA GLY A 183 14.72 27.15 7.29
C GLY A 183 15.80 27.05 6.20
N GLY A 184 15.47 26.51 5.02
CA GLY A 184 16.40 26.41 3.89
C GLY A 184 17.62 25.50 4.12
N SER A 185 17.59 24.63 5.14
CA SER A 185 18.69 23.75 5.49
C SER A 185 18.19 22.39 6.02
N THR A 186 18.99 21.35 5.81
CA THR A 186 18.79 20.02 6.40
C THR A 186 19.57 19.82 7.70
N SER A 187 20.48 20.73 8.05
CA SER A 187 21.32 20.63 9.24
C SER A 187 20.57 21.12 10.48
N ILE A 188 20.44 20.24 11.48
CA ILE A 188 19.83 20.56 12.78
C ILE A 188 20.60 21.68 13.48
N SER A 189 21.94 21.62 13.50
CA SER A 189 22.73 22.68 14.13
C SER A 189 22.53 24.05 13.48
N THR A 190 22.33 24.09 12.16
CA THR A 190 22.01 25.35 11.44
C THR A 190 20.61 25.84 11.78
N LEU A 191 19.61 24.94 11.72
CA LEU A 191 18.21 25.26 12.03
C LEU A 191 17.98 25.69 13.49
N VAL A 192 18.81 25.24 14.42
CA VAL A 192 18.73 25.61 15.84
C VAL A 192 19.47 26.92 16.12
N ALA A 193 20.57 27.18 15.41
CA ALA A 193 21.33 28.42 15.57
C ALA A 193 20.63 29.65 14.97
N ASP A 194 19.89 29.46 13.87
CA ASP A 194 19.07 30.49 13.21
C ASP A 194 17.65 29.95 12.96
N PRO A 195 16.80 29.90 14.02
CA PRO A 195 15.49 29.28 13.93
C PRO A 195 14.53 30.11 13.07
N PRO A 196 13.91 29.53 12.01
CA PRO A 196 12.92 30.24 11.22
C PRO A 196 11.66 30.51 12.04
N GLU A 197 10.94 31.58 11.72
CA GLU A 197 9.70 31.95 12.40
C GLU A 197 8.44 31.69 11.55
N GLY A 198 7.27 31.72 12.19
CA GLY A 198 5.96 31.70 11.53
C GLY A 198 5.11 30.46 11.78
N ALA A 199 3.86 30.50 11.32
CA ALA A 199 2.86 29.47 11.63
C ALA A 199 3.24 28.07 11.11
N ILE A 200 3.94 27.99 9.96
CA ILE A 200 4.41 26.71 9.40
C ILE A 200 5.45 26.08 10.33
N VAL A 201 6.33 26.89 10.93
CA VAL A 201 7.34 26.41 11.89
C VAL A 201 6.68 25.96 13.19
N THR A 202 5.67 26.69 13.68
CA THR A 202 4.89 26.23 14.82
C THR A 202 4.27 24.85 14.58
N VAL A 203 3.63 24.66 13.41
CA VAL A 203 3.05 23.35 13.04
C VAL A 203 4.14 22.29 12.89
N SER A 204 5.28 22.61 12.30
CA SER A 204 6.37 21.66 12.09
C SER A 204 6.94 21.17 13.43
N ILE A 205 7.15 22.07 14.38
CA ILE A 205 7.64 21.76 15.72
C ILE A 205 6.63 20.90 16.50
N ILE A 206 5.33 21.20 16.45
CA ILE A 206 4.31 20.37 17.09
C ILE A 206 4.28 18.95 16.48
N LEU A 207 4.46 18.81 15.17
CA LEU A 207 4.54 17.51 14.50
C LEU A 207 5.82 16.74 14.89
N ILE A 208 6.95 17.44 15.05
CA ILE A 208 8.20 16.85 15.56
C ILE A 208 8.03 16.38 17.01
N LEU A 209 7.40 17.19 17.87
CA LEU A 209 7.06 16.81 19.23
C LEU A 209 6.13 15.59 19.28
N ALA A 210 5.16 15.47 18.37
CA ALA A 210 4.30 14.28 18.29
C ALA A 210 5.11 12.99 18.04
N GLY A 211 6.15 13.06 17.21
CA GLY A 211 7.10 11.97 17.02
C GLY A 211 7.87 11.65 18.30
N ALA A 212 8.46 12.67 18.93
CA ALA A 212 9.18 12.54 20.19
C ALA A 212 8.33 11.87 21.28
N PHE A 213 7.07 12.31 21.43
CA PHE A 213 6.14 11.79 22.42
C PHE A 213 5.76 10.34 22.18
N SER A 214 5.59 9.95 20.92
CA SER A 214 5.32 8.57 20.56
C SER A 214 6.48 7.64 20.94
N LYS A 215 7.72 8.02 20.57
CA LYS A 215 8.92 7.21 20.82
C LYS A 215 9.36 7.18 22.29
N SER A 216 9.10 8.25 23.03
CA SER A 216 9.34 8.32 24.49
C SER A 216 8.15 7.85 25.32
N ALA A 217 7.15 7.20 24.72
CA ALA A 217 6.01 6.60 25.41
C ALA A 217 5.30 7.59 26.36
N LEU A 218 5.11 8.85 25.92
CA LEU A 218 4.35 9.84 26.67
C LEU A 218 2.85 9.68 26.43
N VAL A 219 2.02 10.26 27.28
CA VAL A 219 0.55 10.27 27.09
C VAL A 219 0.20 11.04 25.81
N PRO A 220 -0.63 10.49 24.90
CA PRO A 220 -1.46 9.28 25.03
C PRO A 220 -0.84 7.99 24.46
N PHE A 221 0.40 8.01 23.99
CA PHE A 221 1.11 6.89 23.34
C PHE A 221 1.78 5.90 24.30
N HIS A 222 1.73 6.13 25.61
CA HIS A 222 2.49 5.37 26.62
C HIS A 222 2.21 3.86 26.68
N PHE A 223 1.11 3.38 26.12
CA PHE A 223 0.62 2.02 26.27
C PHE A 223 1.47 0.95 25.56
N TRP A 224 2.26 1.31 24.53
CA TRP A 224 3.09 0.34 23.83
C TRP A 224 4.28 -0.13 24.69
N LEU A 225 4.79 0.72 25.58
CA LEU A 225 5.98 0.41 26.38
C LEU A 225 5.73 -0.68 27.43
N PRO A 226 4.62 -0.66 28.21
CA PRO A 226 4.25 -1.81 29.05
C PRO A 226 3.99 -3.08 28.24
N ALA A 227 3.37 -2.99 27.05
CA ALA A 227 3.15 -4.15 26.18
C ALA A 227 4.47 -4.76 25.71
N ALA A 228 5.48 -3.92 25.41
CA ALA A 228 6.81 -4.34 25.00
C ALA A 228 7.58 -5.16 26.07
N MET A 229 7.08 -5.26 27.30
CA MET A 229 7.69 -6.11 28.35
C MET A 229 7.60 -7.61 28.06
N ALA A 230 6.89 -8.01 26.99
CA ALA A 230 6.91 -9.35 26.42
C ALA A 230 8.29 -9.76 25.87
N ALA A 231 9.15 -8.77 25.53
CA ALA A 231 10.52 -9.01 25.08
C ALA A 231 11.40 -9.62 26.17
N PRO A 232 12.53 -10.27 25.85
CA PRO A 232 13.54 -10.65 26.85
C PRO A 232 14.01 -9.46 27.68
N THR A 233 14.33 -9.67 28.96
CA THR A 233 14.68 -8.59 29.89
C THR A 233 15.94 -7.78 29.51
N PRO A 234 16.99 -8.34 28.89
CA PRO A 234 18.10 -7.54 28.35
C PRO A 234 17.66 -6.48 27.32
N VAL A 235 16.67 -6.82 26.47
CA VAL A 235 16.08 -5.86 25.51
C VAL A 235 15.43 -4.72 26.28
N SER A 236 14.64 -5.04 27.31
CA SER A 236 13.98 -4.04 28.13
C SER A 236 14.98 -3.13 28.85
N ALA A 237 16.08 -3.70 29.38
CA ALA A 237 17.16 -2.93 29.99
C ALA A 237 17.79 -1.95 29.00
N TYR A 238 18.05 -2.37 27.76
CA TYR A 238 18.68 -1.48 26.79
C TYR A 238 17.71 -0.45 26.20
N LEU A 239 16.58 -0.90 25.65
CA LEU A 239 15.61 -0.04 24.96
C LEU A 239 14.96 0.97 25.90
N HIS A 240 14.66 0.58 27.14
CA HIS A 240 13.91 1.43 28.07
C HIS A 240 14.78 2.16 29.10
N ALA A 241 16.07 1.82 29.21
CA ALA A 241 16.98 2.60 30.04
C ALA A 241 17.89 3.51 29.23
N ALA A 242 18.53 3.05 28.16
CA ALA A 242 19.64 3.80 27.54
C ALA A 242 19.35 4.31 26.12
N ALA A 243 18.42 3.68 25.39
CA ALA A 243 18.36 3.83 23.95
C ALA A 243 17.00 4.35 23.42
N MET A 244 16.10 3.45 23.02
CA MET A 244 14.90 3.80 22.23
C MET A 244 14.08 4.93 22.84
N VAL A 245 13.77 4.82 24.13
CA VAL A 245 12.88 5.77 24.80
C VAL A 245 13.51 7.12 25.06
N LYS A 246 14.85 7.20 24.98
CA LYS A 246 15.61 8.43 25.10
C LYS A 246 15.73 9.17 23.76
N ALA A 247 15.42 8.54 22.62
CA ALA A 247 15.50 9.20 21.32
C ALA A 247 14.60 10.45 21.25
N GLY A 248 13.36 10.37 21.76
CA GLY A 248 12.46 11.54 21.84
C GLY A 248 12.93 12.59 22.84
N ILE A 249 13.47 12.18 23.99
CA ILE A 249 14.06 13.10 24.97
C ILE A 249 15.27 13.83 24.37
N TYR A 250 16.15 13.10 23.68
CA TYR A 250 17.31 13.65 22.97
C TYR A 250 16.88 14.64 21.88
N LEU A 251 15.85 14.29 21.10
CA LEU A 251 15.33 15.19 20.07
C LEU A 251 14.80 16.50 20.65
N VAL A 252 14.03 16.44 21.74
CA VAL A 252 13.55 17.65 22.42
C VAL A 252 14.72 18.46 23.00
N ALA A 253 15.65 17.79 23.68
CA ALA A 253 16.87 18.42 24.21
C ALA A 253 17.73 19.09 23.11
N ARG A 254 17.71 18.53 21.89
CA ARG A 254 18.44 19.04 20.73
C ARG A 254 17.79 20.27 20.10
N PHE A 255 16.46 20.35 20.13
CA PHE A 255 15.69 21.44 19.53
C PHE A 255 15.36 22.56 20.53
N ALA A 256 15.33 22.28 21.83
CA ALA A 256 15.02 23.25 22.88
C ALA A 256 15.83 24.56 22.78
N PRO A 257 17.16 24.56 22.50
CA PRO A 257 17.94 25.78 22.38
C PRO A 257 17.41 26.81 21.38
N GLY A 258 16.82 26.36 20.27
CA GLY A 258 16.33 27.25 19.20
C GLY A 258 14.81 27.38 19.11
N PHE A 259 14.05 26.46 19.73
CA PHE A 259 12.60 26.37 19.53
C PHE A 259 11.77 26.37 20.82
N ALA A 260 12.37 26.46 22.02
CA ALA A 260 11.61 26.45 23.27
C ALA A 260 10.59 27.60 23.39
N ASP A 261 10.88 28.75 22.79
CA ASP A 261 10.01 29.92 22.75
C ASP A 261 8.91 29.85 21.67
N THR A 262 8.91 28.79 20.84
CA THR A 262 7.90 28.61 19.80
C THR A 262 6.51 28.49 20.44
N PRO A 263 5.49 29.19 19.89
CA PRO A 263 4.13 29.13 20.43
C PRO A 263 3.62 27.68 20.60
N GLY A 264 3.22 27.33 21.82
CA GLY A 264 2.70 26.00 22.14
C GLY A 264 3.73 24.95 22.55
N TRP A 265 5.04 25.20 22.42
CA TRP A 265 6.08 24.29 22.92
C TRP A 265 5.95 24.04 24.43
N MET A 266 6.07 25.11 25.23
CA MET A 266 6.08 25.03 26.70
C MET A 266 4.80 24.40 27.27
N PRO A 267 3.57 24.85 26.90
CA PRO A 267 2.34 24.25 27.42
C PRO A 267 2.24 22.76 27.09
N VAL A 268 2.60 22.37 25.87
CA VAL A 268 2.48 20.98 25.43
C VAL A 268 3.50 20.09 26.15
N VAL A 269 4.76 20.50 26.21
CA VAL A 269 5.84 19.74 26.89
C VAL A 269 5.53 19.58 28.38
N VAL A 270 5.15 20.66 29.07
CA VAL A 270 4.88 20.62 30.52
C VAL A 270 3.62 19.81 30.83
N ILE A 271 2.50 20.06 30.13
CA ILE A 271 1.25 19.33 30.37
C ILE A 271 1.43 17.83 30.09
N VAL A 272 1.99 17.48 28.92
CA VAL A 272 2.19 16.08 28.54
C VAL A 272 3.21 15.42 29.45
N GLY A 273 4.30 16.09 29.79
CA GLY A 273 5.35 15.59 30.69
C GLY A 273 4.82 15.30 32.10
N VAL A 274 4.16 16.27 32.74
CA VAL A 274 3.57 16.12 34.08
C VAL A 274 2.46 15.07 34.08
N ALA A 275 1.54 15.10 33.11
CA ALA A 275 0.48 14.10 33.01
C ALA A 275 1.05 12.69 32.85
N THR A 276 2.10 12.52 32.04
CA THR A 276 2.80 11.25 31.87
C THR A 276 3.48 10.81 33.16
N MET A 277 4.17 11.73 33.84
CA MET A 277 4.87 11.45 35.10
C MET A 277 3.91 10.89 36.16
N ILE A 278 2.78 11.58 36.36
CA ILE A 278 1.76 11.19 37.35
C ILE A 278 1.04 9.91 36.93
N LEU A 279 0.57 9.81 35.68
CA LEU A 279 -0.17 8.63 35.21
C LEU A 279 0.70 7.37 35.23
N GLY A 280 1.96 7.48 34.81
CA GLY A 280 2.94 6.39 34.86
C GLY A 280 3.15 5.90 36.29
N ALA A 281 3.39 6.83 37.23
CA ALA A 281 3.62 6.47 38.63
C ALA A 281 2.36 5.85 39.28
N TRP A 282 1.18 6.42 39.00
CA TRP A 282 -0.11 5.87 39.43
C TRP A 282 -0.34 4.44 38.93
N ARG A 283 -0.06 4.19 37.64
CA ARG A 283 -0.19 2.85 37.03
C ARG A 283 0.85 1.87 37.56
N SER A 284 2.07 2.33 37.85
CA SER A 284 3.16 1.53 38.44
C SER A 284 2.75 0.95 39.80
N LEU A 285 2.12 1.74 40.66
CA LEU A 285 1.63 1.30 41.97
C LEU A 285 0.58 0.17 41.91
N ARG A 286 -0.12 0.02 40.78
CA ARG A 286 -1.12 -1.04 40.55
C ARG A 286 -0.50 -2.35 40.08
N GLN A 287 0.74 -2.34 39.61
CA GLN A 287 1.35 -3.54 39.05
C GLN A 287 1.80 -4.51 40.15
N ASN A 288 1.70 -5.80 39.82
CA ASN A 288 2.20 -6.90 40.65
C ASN A 288 3.43 -7.57 40.01
N ASP A 289 3.61 -7.42 38.71
CA ASP A 289 4.78 -7.89 37.99
C ASP A 289 5.91 -6.85 38.11
N LEU A 290 7.10 -7.26 38.55
CA LEU A 290 8.24 -6.35 38.76
C LEU A 290 8.66 -5.64 37.47
N LYS A 291 8.60 -6.33 36.33
CA LYS A 291 9.02 -5.78 35.03
C LYS A 291 8.01 -4.75 34.52
N LEU A 292 6.71 -5.04 34.64
CA LEU A 292 5.64 -4.08 34.31
C LEU A 292 5.63 -2.87 35.25
N LEU A 293 5.92 -3.07 36.54
CA LEU A 293 6.10 -1.98 37.51
C LEU A 293 7.21 -1.05 37.04
N LEU A 294 8.37 -1.60 36.66
CA LEU A 294 9.48 -0.81 36.14
C LEU A 294 9.14 -0.14 34.80
N ALA A 295 8.36 -0.76 33.92
CA ALA A 295 7.93 -0.18 32.65
C ALA A 295 7.09 1.09 32.86
N PHE A 296 6.05 1.02 33.70
CA PHE A 296 5.27 2.21 34.05
C PHE A 296 6.07 3.24 34.86
N GLY A 297 7.02 2.77 35.69
CA GLY A 297 7.98 3.66 36.32
C GLY A 297 8.89 4.37 35.30
N THR A 298 9.23 3.72 34.18
CA THR A 298 9.99 4.36 33.09
C THR A 298 9.14 5.39 32.37
N VAL A 299 7.88 5.10 32.07
CA VAL A 299 6.92 6.12 31.57
C VAL A 299 6.92 7.34 32.48
N SER A 300 6.86 7.14 33.80
CA SER A 300 6.90 8.23 34.77
C SER A 300 8.18 9.08 34.67
N GLN A 301 9.34 8.42 34.64
CA GLN A 301 10.64 9.11 34.55
C GLN A 301 10.86 9.80 33.19
N LEU A 302 10.29 9.28 32.10
CA LEU A 302 10.34 9.93 30.79
C LEU A 302 9.47 11.20 30.76
N GLY A 303 8.32 11.20 31.44
CA GLY A 303 7.54 12.42 31.66
C GLY A 303 8.33 13.48 32.44
N PHE A 304 9.07 13.04 33.47
CA PHE A 304 9.93 13.93 34.24
C PHE A 304 11.10 14.49 33.42
N LEU A 305 11.78 13.62 32.66
CA LEU A 305 12.84 14.02 31.73
C LEU A 305 12.32 14.99 30.66
N MET A 306 11.12 14.79 30.14
CA MET A 306 10.52 15.66 29.13
C MET A 306 10.31 17.07 29.66
N VAL A 307 9.80 17.21 30.89
CA VAL A 307 9.71 18.51 31.56
C VAL A 307 11.10 19.10 31.73
N ALA A 308 12.07 18.30 32.18
CA ALA A 308 13.41 18.80 32.46
C ALA A 308 14.13 19.35 31.23
N VAL A 309 14.19 18.57 30.13
CA VAL A 309 14.94 18.99 28.93
C VAL A 309 14.16 19.94 28.03
N GLY A 310 12.84 19.98 28.13
CA GLY A 310 11.99 20.79 27.27
C GLY A 310 11.60 22.15 27.87
N PHE A 311 11.99 22.45 29.11
CA PHE A 311 11.66 23.73 29.74
C PHE A 311 12.39 24.94 29.13
N GLY A 312 13.51 24.74 28.44
CA GLY A 312 14.14 25.80 27.65
C GLY A 312 14.89 26.87 28.43
N THR A 313 15.38 26.57 29.64
CA THR A 313 16.34 27.43 30.37
C THR A 313 17.68 26.71 30.57
N ARG A 314 18.77 27.47 30.73
CA ARG A 314 20.13 26.96 30.93
C ARG A 314 20.22 25.92 32.07
N ASP A 315 19.69 26.27 33.24
CA ASP A 315 19.78 25.42 34.44
C ASP A 315 18.95 24.14 34.28
N MET A 316 17.80 24.23 33.61
CA MET A 316 16.97 23.08 33.30
C MET A 316 17.62 22.15 32.27
N ALA A 317 18.39 22.69 31.31
CA ALA A 317 19.17 21.89 30.37
C ALA A 317 20.28 21.10 31.10
N LEU A 318 21.00 21.74 32.03
CA LEU A 318 22.01 21.09 32.87
C LEU A 318 21.37 19.98 33.73
N ALA A 319 20.28 20.31 34.42
CA ALA A 319 19.52 19.38 35.26
C ALA A 319 18.97 18.20 34.46
N GLY A 320 18.43 18.47 33.27
CA GLY A 320 17.90 17.48 32.34
C GLY A 320 18.96 16.51 31.84
N ALA A 321 20.16 17.00 31.49
CA ALA A 321 21.29 16.16 31.09
C ALA A 321 21.77 15.24 32.23
N ALA A 322 21.90 15.77 33.45
CA ALA A 322 22.23 14.98 34.64
C ALA A 322 21.16 13.92 34.95
N LEU A 323 19.87 14.29 34.85
CA LEU A 323 18.75 13.38 35.07
C LEU A 323 18.70 12.28 34.01
N LEU A 324 19.02 12.61 32.76
CA LEU A 324 19.06 11.66 31.65
C LEU A 324 20.09 10.57 31.89
N LEU A 325 21.30 10.96 32.30
CA LEU A 325 22.38 10.07 32.67
C LEU A 325 21.99 9.20 33.88
N SER A 326 21.51 9.83 34.96
CA SER A 326 21.05 9.12 36.16
C SER A 326 20.01 8.05 35.83
N HIS A 327 18.99 8.42 35.06
CA HIS A 327 17.94 7.52 34.62
C HIS A 327 18.47 6.34 33.81
N ALA A 328 19.47 6.56 32.94
CA ALA A 328 20.08 5.47 32.19
C ALA A 328 20.71 4.43 33.12
N LEU A 329 21.48 4.89 34.11
CA LEU A 329 22.22 4.03 35.02
C LEU A 329 21.27 3.24 35.92
N PHE A 330 20.39 3.92 36.67
CA PHE A 330 19.54 3.21 37.62
C PHE A 330 18.50 2.32 36.95
N LYS A 331 17.91 2.70 35.80
CA LYS A 331 16.95 1.83 35.12
C LYS A 331 17.59 0.61 34.49
N ALA A 332 18.76 0.77 33.88
CA ALA A 332 19.49 -0.37 33.31
C ALA A 332 19.78 -1.38 34.42
N THR A 333 20.31 -0.92 35.56
CA THR A 333 20.50 -1.78 36.74
C THR A 333 19.21 -2.47 37.16
N LEU A 334 18.11 -1.74 37.34
CA LEU A 334 16.86 -2.32 37.84
C LEU A 334 16.27 -3.38 36.91
N PHE A 335 16.30 -3.17 35.59
CA PHE A 335 15.84 -4.19 34.64
C PHE A 335 16.76 -5.42 34.65
N LEU A 336 18.08 -5.24 34.70
CA LEU A 336 19.01 -6.37 34.79
C LEU A 336 18.83 -7.14 36.10
N VAL A 337 18.61 -6.45 37.23
CA VAL A 337 18.27 -7.07 38.52
C VAL A 337 16.98 -7.90 38.40
N VAL A 338 15.93 -7.36 37.78
CA VAL A 338 14.68 -8.11 37.56
C VAL A 338 14.92 -9.32 36.67
N GLY A 339 15.79 -9.21 35.67
CA GLY A 339 16.17 -10.33 34.81
C GLY A 339 16.85 -11.46 35.58
N ILE A 340 17.70 -11.13 36.56
CA ILE A 340 18.32 -12.12 37.45
C ILE A 340 17.25 -12.77 38.34
N ILE A 341 16.32 -11.99 38.90
CA ILE A 341 15.23 -12.53 39.74
C ILE A 341 14.33 -13.49 38.96
N ASP A 342 13.92 -13.09 37.75
CA ASP A 342 13.04 -13.89 36.88
C ASP A 342 13.70 -15.23 36.51
N HIS A 343 15.00 -15.20 36.22
CA HIS A 343 15.78 -16.38 35.87
C HIS A 343 16.04 -17.30 37.08
N ASP A 344 16.36 -16.74 38.25
CA ASP A 344 16.74 -17.51 39.44
C ASP A 344 15.54 -18.09 40.20
N GLU A 345 14.45 -17.32 40.32
CA GLU A 345 13.26 -17.72 41.11
C GLU A 345 12.10 -18.24 40.24
N GLY A 346 12.19 -18.13 38.91
CA GLY A 346 11.17 -18.59 37.97
C GLY A 346 9.86 -17.80 37.98
N THR A 347 9.79 -16.74 38.81
CA THR A 347 8.65 -15.83 38.90
C THR A 347 9.12 -14.41 39.19
N ARG A 348 8.36 -13.45 38.70
CA ARG A 348 8.56 -12.01 38.93
C ARG A 348 7.35 -11.33 39.55
N ASP A 349 6.40 -12.12 40.05
CA ASP A 349 5.23 -11.60 40.78
C ASP A 349 5.61 -11.23 42.21
N LEU A 350 5.48 -9.94 42.55
CA LEU A 350 5.77 -9.42 43.89
C LEU A 350 4.89 -10.01 45.00
N ARG A 351 3.84 -10.77 44.67
CA ARG A 351 3.01 -11.47 45.64
C ARG A 351 3.57 -12.85 46.00
N GLN A 352 4.41 -13.43 45.13
CA GLN A 352 5.01 -14.75 45.31
C GLN A 352 6.45 -14.66 45.83
N LEU A 353 7.17 -13.58 45.52
CA LEU A 353 8.55 -13.38 45.99
C LEU A 353 8.62 -13.09 47.50
N SER A 354 9.52 -13.76 48.22
CA SER A 354 9.75 -13.56 49.66
C SER A 354 11.17 -13.90 50.08
N GLY A 355 11.78 -13.10 50.96
CA GLY A 355 13.04 -13.43 51.64
C GLY A 355 14.32 -13.30 50.80
N LEU A 356 14.24 -12.82 49.56
CA LEU A 356 15.38 -12.70 48.65
C LEU A 356 16.50 -11.80 49.20
N GLY A 357 16.17 -10.78 50.00
CA GLY A 357 17.15 -9.86 50.58
C GLY A 357 18.18 -10.54 51.47
N ARG A 358 17.78 -11.61 52.18
CA ARG A 358 18.70 -12.41 53.01
C ARG A 358 19.43 -13.48 52.19
N ARG A 359 18.77 -14.07 51.20
CA ARG A 359 19.35 -15.13 50.34
C ARG A 359 20.39 -14.58 49.35
N ARG A 360 20.20 -13.36 48.85
CA ARG A 360 21.03 -12.71 47.80
C ARG A 360 21.38 -11.27 48.20
N PRO A 361 22.24 -11.05 49.23
CA PRO A 361 22.50 -9.72 49.78
C PRO A 361 23.16 -8.76 48.79
N VAL A 362 24.05 -9.25 47.91
CA VAL A 362 24.71 -8.42 46.89
C VAL A 362 23.70 -7.90 45.85
N LEU A 363 22.78 -8.77 45.41
CA LEU A 363 21.70 -8.38 44.49
C LEU A 363 20.78 -7.35 45.16
N ALA A 364 20.44 -7.56 46.44
CA ALA A 364 19.64 -6.63 47.22
C ALA A 364 20.32 -5.28 47.41
N ALA A 365 21.62 -5.23 47.73
CA ALA A 365 22.37 -3.98 47.87
C ALA A 365 22.44 -3.21 46.53
N THR A 366 22.69 -3.92 45.43
CA THR A 366 22.71 -3.34 44.08
C THR A 366 21.35 -2.74 43.72
N ALA A 367 20.27 -3.48 43.98
CA ALA A 367 18.91 -3.01 43.76
C ALA A 367 18.55 -1.82 44.67
N LEU A 368 18.95 -1.86 45.95
CA LEU A 368 18.68 -0.79 46.92
C LEU A 368 19.29 0.53 46.46
N LEU A 369 20.57 0.52 46.06
CA LEU A 369 21.26 1.72 45.57
C LEU A 369 20.61 2.25 44.28
N ALA A 370 20.22 1.39 43.35
CA ALA A 370 19.52 1.83 42.14
C ALA A 370 18.13 2.41 42.43
N VAL A 371 17.35 1.79 43.34
CA VAL A 371 16.06 2.31 43.79
C VAL A 371 16.21 3.62 44.56
N ALA A 372 17.26 3.74 45.39
CA ALA A 372 17.57 4.96 46.14
C ALA A 372 17.92 6.11 45.19
N SER A 373 18.69 5.84 44.12
CA SER A 373 18.99 6.83 43.09
C SER A 373 17.73 7.27 42.35
N MET A 374 16.90 6.32 41.91
CA MET A 374 15.60 6.61 41.29
C MET A 374 14.67 7.43 42.22
N SER A 375 14.77 7.21 43.52
CA SER A 375 13.99 7.92 44.55
C SER A 375 14.53 9.32 44.84
N GLY A 376 15.80 9.60 44.52
CA GLY A 376 16.45 10.87 44.81
C GLY A 376 17.02 10.93 46.23
N ILE A 377 17.66 9.86 46.70
CA ILE A 377 18.26 9.79 48.04
C ILE A 377 19.76 10.16 47.98
N PRO A 378 20.27 11.07 48.84
CA PRO A 378 21.69 11.37 48.95
C PRO A 378 22.54 10.13 49.35
N PRO A 379 23.77 9.93 48.84
CA PRO A 379 24.56 10.83 47.98
C PRO A 379 24.55 10.44 46.47
N LEU A 380 23.45 9.91 45.95
CA LEU A 380 23.40 9.32 44.60
C LEU A 380 23.14 10.36 43.50
N LEU A 381 23.58 10.11 42.26
CA LEU A 381 23.37 11.03 41.13
C LEU A 381 21.89 11.41 40.90
N GLY A 382 20.96 10.49 41.17
CA GLY A 382 19.53 10.78 41.05
C GLY A 382 18.98 11.78 42.08
N TYR A 383 19.67 11.99 43.19
CA TYR A 383 19.36 13.09 44.11
C TYR A 383 19.81 14.43 43.52
N VAL A 384 21.08 14.52 43.13
CA VAL A 384 21.70 15.72 42.53
C VAL A 384 20.89 16.21 41.33
N ALA A 385 20.52 15.31 40.42
CA ALA A 385 19.76 15.67 39.24
C ALA A 385 18.33 16.15 39.56
N LYS A 386 17.70 15.61 40.61
CA LYS A 386 16.34 16.03 41.01
C LYS A 386 16.33 17.38 41.69
N GLU A 387 17.28 17.64 42.57
CA GLU A 387 17.41 18.95 43.17
C GLU A 387 17.68 20.01 42.12
N ALA A 388 18.55 19.73 41.14
CA ALA A 388 18.78 20.62 40.02
C ALA A 388 17.49 20.99 39.26
N VAL A 389 16.62 20.01 39.01
CA VAL A 389 15.32 20.27 38.37
C VAL A 389 14.41 21.11 39.26
N PHE A 390 14.35 20.83 40.58
CA PHE A 390 13.53 21.62 41.48
C PHE A 390 14.02 23.06 41.63
N SER A 391 15.34 23.27 41.74
CA SER A 391 15.93 24.61 41.79
C SER A 391 15.64 25.40 40.51
N GLY A 392 15.87 24.83 39.33
CA GLY A 392 15.58 25.50 38.06
C GLY A 392 14.10 25.84 37.85
N LEU A 393 13.18 24.98 38.31
CA LEU A 393 11.74 25.26 38.24
C LEU A 393 11.27 26.30 39.27
N ILE A 394 11.90 26.34 40.45
CA ILE A 394 11.66 27.39 41.46
C ILE A 394 12.09 28.74 40.88
N GLU A 395 13.29 28.81 40.31
CA GLU A 395 13.85 30.04 39.74
C GLU A 395 12.99 30.56 38.58
N ALA A 396 12.60 29.69 37.64
CA ALA A 396 11.68 30.05 36.56
C ALA A 396 10.33 30.56 37.11
N GLY A 397 9.79 29.88 38.13
CA GLY A 397 8.55 30.29 38.78
C GLY A 397 8.66 31.63 39.50
N SER A 398 9.78 31.90 40.18
CA SER A 398 10.02 33.17 40.87
C SER A 398 10.34 34.32 39.91
N ALA A 399 10.89 34.01 38.74
CA ALA A 399 11.09 34.97 37.64
C ALA A 399 9.78 35.35 36.92
N GLY A 400 8.65 34.72 37.27
CA GLY A 400 7.32 35.07 36.77
C GLY A 400 6.74 34.12 35.73
N ASP A 401 7.41 33.02 35.38
CA ASP A 401 6.85 32.01 34.48
C ASP A 401 5.85 31.10 35.22
N ALA A 402 4.56 31.25 34.90
CA ALA A 402 3.49 30.44 35.47
C ALA A 402 3.67 28.94 35.18
N TRP A 403 4.30 28.56 34.06
CA TRP A 403 4.57 27.16 33.74
C TRP A 403 5.61 26.53 34.66
N GLY A 404 6.54 27.34 35.20
CA GLY A 404 7.50 26.91 36.23
C GLY A 404 6.79 26.33 37.47
N TRP A 405 5.76 27.02 37.97
CA TRP A 405 4.97 26.53 39.12
C TRP A 405 4.18 25.26 38.80
N VAL A 406 3.56 25.19 37.63
CA VAL A 406 2.80 24.00 37.19
C VAL A 406 3.72 22.79 37.09
N ALA A 407 4.89 22.96 36.46
CA ALA A 407 5.93 21.95 36.35
C ALA A 407 6.46 21.53 37.73
N LEU A 408 6.73 22.48 38.63
CA LEU A 408 7.26 22.21 39.98
C LEU A 408 6.28 21.36 40.79
N VAL A 409 5.02 21.80 40.90
CA VAL A 409 3.98 21.06 41.65
C VAL A 409 3.79 19.67 41.06
N GLY A 410 3.70 19.57 39.73
CA GLY A 410 3.55 18.31 39.03
C GLY A 410 4.69 17.33 39.27
N THR A 411 5.94 17.80 39.19
CA THR A 411 7.15 16.98 39.35
C THR A 411 7.41 16.58 40.80
N VAL A 412 7.06 17.42 41.79
CA VAL A 412 7.10 17.06 43.22
C VAL A 412 6.09 15.95 43.53
N ILE A 413 4.84 16.08 43.07
CA ILE A 413 3.80 15.04 43.24
C ILE A 413 4.23 13.73 42.55
N GLY A 414 4.71 13.82 41.31
CA GLY A 414 5.24 12.66 40.58
C GLY A 414 6.43 12.01 41.29
N SER A 415 7.29 12.80 41.94
CA SER A 415 8.43 12.32 42.70
C SER A 415 8.01 11.60 43.98
N ALA A 416 6.97 12.08 44.67
CA ALA A 416 6.39 11.37 45.81
C ALA A 416 5.84 9.99 45.39
N PHE A 417 5.12 9.91 44.26
CA PHE A 417 4.70 8.60 43.74
C PHE A 417 5.87 7.72 43.32
N THR A 418 6.95 8.33 42.80
CA THR A 418 8.20 7.62 42.47
C THR A 418 8.78 6.93 43.68
N VAL A 419 8.94 7.66 44.79
CA VAL A 419 9.40 7.08 46.07
C VAL A 419 8.48 5.96 46.54
N ALA A 420 7.16 6.12 46.41
CA ALA A 420 6.20 5.11 46.83
C ALA A 420 6.31 3.80 46.01
N TYR A 421 6.41 3.87 44.68
CA TYR A 421 6.55 2.66 43.85
C TYR A 421 7.97 2.07 43.93
N SER A 422 9.00 2.89 44.15
CA SER A 422 10.36 2.47 44.47
C SER A 422 10.40 1.61 45.73
N ALA A 423 9.81 2.10 46.83
CA ALA A 423 9.69 1.36 48.07
C ALA A 423 8.88 0.07 47.89
N ARG A 424 7.80 0.12 47.10
CA ARG A 424 7.00 -1.06 46.74
C ARG A 424 7.79 -2.10 45.96
N PHE A 425 8.61 -1.69 44.99
CA PHE A 425 9.47 -2.58 44.23
C PHE A 425 10.47 -3.29 45.15
N PHE A 426 11.20 -2.52 45.96
CA PHE A 426 12.23 -3.07 46.82
C PHE A 426 11.66 -4.00 47.90
N TRP A 427 10.59 -3.57 48.58
CA TRP A 427 9.87 -4.42 49.55
C TRP A 427 9.24 -5.65 48.87
N GLY A 428 8.67 -5.48 47.69
CA GLY A 428 8.03 -6.53 46.92
C GLY A 428 9.00 -7.63 46.49
N ALA A 429 10.22 -7.28 46.10
CA ALA A 429 11.23 -8.25 45.68
C ALA A 429 12.00 -8.86 46.86
N PHE A 430 12.42 -8.06 47.85
CA PHE A 430 13.45 -8.47 48.81
C PHE A 430 12.96 -8.72 50.24
N ALA A 431 11.80 -8.22 50.65
CA ALA A 431 11.34 -8.36 52.02
C ALA A 431 10.88 -9.80 52.34
N ALA A 432 11.05 -10.21 53.60
CA ALA A 432 10.44 -11.45 54.10
C ALA A 432 8.95 -11.24 54.36
N LYS A 433 8.10 -12.05 53.73
CA LYS A 433 6.64 -12.00 53.86
C LYS A 433 6.14 -13.29 54.52
N PRO A 434 5.73 -13.24 55.80
CA PRO A 434 5.35 -14.44 56.57
C PRO A 434 4.20 -15.25 55.93
N ALA A 435 3.22 -14.56 55.32
CA ALA A 435 2.07 -15.21 54.70
C ALA A 435 2.41 -16.05 53.46
N VAL A 436 3.48 -15.70 52.73
CA VAL A 436 3.96 -16.48 51.58
C VAL A 436 4.79 -17.66 52.07
N ALA A 437 5.66 -17.44 53.05
CA ALA A 437 6.46 -18.49 53.68
C ALA A 437 5.60 -19.56 54.39
N ALA A 438 4.41 -19.20 54.89
CA ALA A 438 3.47 -20.14 55.50
C ALA A 438 2.70 -20.99 54.47
N ALA A 439 2.47 -20.47 53.25
CA ALA A 439 1.77 -21.18 52.18
C ALA A 439 2.63 -22.31 51.58
N ASP A 440 3.96 -22.14 51.55
CA ASP A 440 4.92 -23.18 51.16
C ASP A 440 5.24 -24.16 52.31
N GLY A 441 4.80 -23.86 53.54
CA GLY A 441 5.19 -24.56 54.78
C GLY A 441 4.09 -25.31 55.53
N GLY A 442 2.90 -25.50 54.96
CA GLY A 442 1.79 -26.15 55.68
C GLY A 442 0.79 -26.89 54.79
N GLY A 443 0.86 -28.23 54.81
CA GLY A 443 -0.23 -29.12 54.38
C GLY A 443 0.20 -30.24 53.44
N ALA A 444 0.40 -31.44 53.99
CA ALA A 444 0.42 -32.67 53.19
C ALA A 444 -0.95 -32.91 52.52
N SER A 445 -0.91 -33.55 51.34
CA SER A 445 -2.00 -34.15 50.53
C SER A 445 -2.78 -33.26 49.52
N GLY A 446 -2.39 -33.36 48.23
CA GLY A 446 -3.13 -32.90 47.04
C GLY A 446 -2.22 -32.91 45.79
N PRO A 447 -2.67 -33.37 44.61
CA PRO A 447 -1.83 -34.15 43.69
C PRO A 447 -0.75 -33.35 42.95
N ALA A 448 0.42 -33.98 42.90
CA ALA A 448 1.67 -33.55 42.32
C ALA A 448 1.55 -33.05 40.87
N ALA A 449 2.05 -31.83 40.63
CA ALA A 449 2.81 -31.57 39.40
C ALA A 449 4.14 -32.36 39.51
N PRO A 450 4.67 -32.94 38.42
CA PRO A 450 5.65 -34.02 38.52
C PRO A 450 6.92 -33.56 39.22
N ALA A 451 7.19 -34.18 40.37
CA ALA A 451 8.50 -34.21 40.99
C ALA A 451 9.43 -35.07 40.11
N THR A 452 10.25 -34.43 39.29
CA THR A 452 11.48 -35.06 38.80
C THR A 452 12.58 -34.85 39.84
N ALA A 453 12.92 -35.95 40.51
CA ALA A 453 14.19 -36.25 41.16
C ALA A 453 14.71 -35.27 42.23
N ALA A 454 14.49 -35.65 43.49
CA ALA A 454 15.44 -35.40 44.56
C ALA A 454 16.80 -36.02 44.17
N GLY A 455 17.87 -35.22 44.14
CA GLY A 455 19.22 -35.73 43.87
C GLY A 455 20.24 -34.72 43.36
N GLU A 456 19.82 -33.56 42.85
CA GLU A 456 20.75 -32.51 42.46
C GLU A 456 20.24 -31.19 43.02
N HIS A 457 20.95 -30.67 44.02
CA HIS A 457 21.13 -29.23 44.06
C HIS A 457 21.65 -28.86 42.68
N HIS A 458 20.78 -28.38 41.79
CA HIS A 458 21.23 -27.42 40.79
C HIS A 458 21.73 -26.24 41.62
N GLU A 459 22.99 -26.34 42.07
CA GLU A 459 23.89 -25.22 42.20
C GLU A 459 23.89 -24.55 40.83
N SER A 460 22.82 -23.83 40.51
CA SER A 460 22.85 -22.84 39.47
C SER A 460 23.75 -21.75 40.03
N HIS A 461 25.04 -21.96 39.82
CA HIS A 461 26.02 -20.93 39.57
C HIS A 461 25.49 -20.05 38.43
N ALA A 462 24.43 -19.27 38.68
CA ALA A 462 24.28 -17.96 38.10
C ALA A 462 25.54 -17.21 38.54
N SER A 463 26.56 -17.38 37.69
CA SER A 463 27.94 -17.01 37.90
C SER A 463 28.00 -15.63 38.54
N ARG A 464 28.88 -15.42 39.52
CA ARG A 464 29.20 -14.07 40.04
C ARG A 464 29.36 -13.03 38.92
N GLY A 465 29.70 -13.46 37.69
CA GLY A 465 29.76 -12.63 36.49
C GLY A 465 28.44 -12.03 35.96
N ILE A 466 27.25 -12.60 36.17
CA ILE A 466 25.98 -11.99 35.69
C ILE A 466 25.66 -10.69 36.43
N LEU A 467 26.16 -10.55 37.66
CA LEU A 467 26.03 -9.35 38.48
C LEU A 467 27.00 -8.23 38.09
N ALA A 468 28.01 -8.50 37.25
CA ALA A 468 29.05 -7.52 36.93
C ALA A 468 28.45 -6.24 36.29
N ALA A 469 27.59 -6.38 35.29
CA ALA A 469 26.96 -5.24 34.63
C ALA A 469 26.07 -4.39 35.58
N PRO A 470 25.12 -4.97 36.35
CA PRO A 470 24.37 -4.23 37.36
C PRO A 470 25.24 -3.52 38.40
N ILE A 471 26.30 -4.17 38.89
CA ILE A 471 27.20 -3.60 39.89
C ILE A 471 27.95 -2.40 39.30
N ILE A 472 28.53 -2.53 38.11
CA ILE A 472 29.26 -1.43 37.42
C ILE A 472 28.36 -0.21 37.25
N LEU A 473 27.12 -0.38 36.77
CA LEU A 473 26.16 0.71 36.58
C LEU A 473 25.76 1.38 37.91
N THR A 474 25.65 0.60 38.97
CA THR A 474 25.29 1.08 40.31
C THR A 474 26.44 1.84 40.97
N LEU A 475 27.67 1.34 40.83
CA LEU A 475 28.87 2.02 41.28
C LEU A 475 29.07 3.33 40.50
N ALA A 476 28.80 3.35 39.20
CA ALA A 476 28.83 4.57 38.41
C ALA A 476 27.82 5.61 38.92
N THR A 477 26.60 5.19 39.30
CA THR A 477 25.61 6.09 39.90
C THR A 477 26.09 6.74 41.22
N LEU A 478 26.78 5.97 42.06
CA LEU A 478 27.35 6.49 43.31
C LEU A 478 28.55 7.40 43.05
N ALA A 479 29.48 6.97 42.20
CA ALA A 479 30.69 7.72 41.87
C ALA A 479 30.35 9.07 41.22
N LEU A 480 29.42 9.09 40.26
CA LEU A 480 28.97 10.32 39.59
C LEU A 480 28.16 11.22 40.51
N GLY A 481 27.49 10.68 41.54
CA GLY A 481 26.85 11.48 42.59
C GLY A 481 27.88 12.23 43.44
N LEU A 482 28.96 11.54 43.84
CA LEU A 482 30.07 12.15 44.58
C LEU A 482 30.88 13.14 43.72
N LEU A 483 30.96 12.89 42.41
CA LEU A 483 31.62 13.74 41.42
C LEU A 483 30.64 14.69 40.71
N ALA A 484 29.59 15.14 41.41
CA ALA A 484 28.55 15.99 40.85
C ALA A 484 29.09 17.29 40.22
N SER A 485 30.03 17.97 40.89
CA SER A 485 30.59 19.24 40.41
C SER A 485 31.43 19.08 39.13
N PRO A 486 32.42 18.16 39.06
CA PRO A 486 33.11 17.87 37.80
C PRO A 486 32.17 17.41 36.68
N LEU A 487 31.12 16.65 37.01
CA LEU A 487 30.10 16.27 36.05
C LEU A 487 29.30 17.49 35.55
N GLY A 488 28.99 18.44 36.42
CA GLY A 488 28.34 19.70 36.07
C GLY A 488 29.16 20.49 35.06
N SER A 489 30.44 20.72 35.37
CA SER A 489 31.37 21.41 34.46
C SER A 489 31.52 20.69 33.11
N ALA A 490 31.44 19.36 33.10
CA ALA A 490 31.46 18.60 31.86
C ALA A 490 30.19 18.74 31.01
N LEU A 491 29.07 19.18 31.61
CA LEU A 491 27.77 19.33 30.95
C LEU A 491 27.40 20.80 30.68
N GLU A 492 28.13 21.76 31.24
CA GLU A 492 27.91 23.21 31.07
C GLU A 492 27.90 23.61 29.60
N SER A 493 28.81 23.08 28.78
CA SER A 493 28.86 23.39 27.34
C SER A 493 27.61 22.98 26.57
N TYR A 494 26.80 22.04 27.08
CA TYR A 494 25.44 21.82 26.54
C TYR A 494 24.44 22.83 27.11
N ALA A 495 24.45 23.07 28.42
CA ALA A 495 23.56 24.03 29.05
C ALA A 495 23.70 25.44 28.43
N ASP A 496 24.92 25.87 28.12
CA ASP A 496 25.24 27.16 27.50
C ASP A 496 24.72 27.29 26.05
N THR A 497 24.25 26.20 25.43
CA THR A 497 23.58 26.29 24.13
C THR A 497 22.18 26.87 24.25
N VAL A 498 21.53 26.75 25.42
CA VAL A 498 20.19 27.28 25.65
C VAL A 498 20.29 28.75 26.04
N PRO A 499 19.56 29.66 25.36
CA PRO A 499 19.57 31.09 25.70
C PRO A 499 19.13 31.34 27.15
N GLY A 500 19.83 32.24 27.84
CA GLY A 500 19.50 32.68 29.19
C GLY A 500 20.72 32.69 30.13
N GLU A 501 20.67 33.56 31.14
CA GLU A 501 21.62 33.53 32.25
C GLU A 501 21.17 32.47 33.26
N GLY A 502 22.13 31.81 33.91
CA GLY A 502 21.85 30.82 34.96
C GLY A 502 23.12 30.55 35.75
N ASP A 503 23.05 30.69 37.07
CA ASP A 503 24.18 30.55 37.99
C ASP A 503 24.23 29.17 38.66
N TYR A 504 23.30 28.28 38.31
CA TYR A 504 23.22 26.97 38.94
C TYR A 504 24.37 26.05 38.50
N HIS A 505 24.94 25.35 39.47
CA HIS A 505 25.96 24.32 39.25
C HIS A 505 25.57 23.03 39.97
N LEU A 506 25.96 21.88 39.42
CA LEU A 506 25.71 20.59 40.07
C LEU A 506 26.61 20.45 41.30
N ALA A 507 26.00 20.27 42.47
CA ALA A 507 26.71 19.91 43.69
C ALA A 507 25.94 18.83 44.45
N LEU A 508 26.65 18.13 45.33
CA LEU A 508 26.05 17.14 46.22
C LEU A 508 25.28 17.82 47.37
N TRP A 509 25.60 19.07 47.69
CA TRP A 509 25.00 19.77 48.81
C TRP A 509 25.09 21.27 48.59
N HIS A 510 23.93 21.93 48.47
CA HIS A 510 23.81 23.38 48.30
C HIS A 510 23.41 24.11 49.59
N GLY A 511 23.12 23.38 50.68
CA GLY A 511 22.65 23.95 51.94
C GLY A 511 21.15 23.75 52.16
N PHE A 512 20.57 24.47 53.13
CA PHE A 512 19.14 24.39 53.43
C PHE A 512 18.32 25.26 52.46
N GLU A 513 18.22 24.80 51.21
CA GLU A 513 17.43 25.45 50.17
C GLU A 513 15.99 24.92 50.10
N LEU A 514 15.11 25.65 49.43
CA LEU A 514 13.73 25.23 49.21
C LEU A 514 13.65 23.92 48.40
N ALA A 515 14.58 23.70 47.46
CA ALA A 515 14.69 22.47 46.69
C ALA A 515 14.92 21.24 47.58
N LEU A 516 15.80 21.36 48.59
CA LEU A 516 16.00 20.32 49.62
C LEU A 516 14.74 20.07 50.44
N GLY A 517 14.02 21.13 50.80
CA GLY A 517 12.71 21.04 51.45
C GLY A 517 11.70 20.25 50.62
N LEU A 518 11.60 20.52 49.32
CA LEU A 518 10.70 19.80 48.40
C LEU A 518 11.13 18.35 48.19
N SER A 519 12.42 18.06 48.12
CA SER A 519 12.98 16.70 48.10
C SER A 519 12.58 15.92 49.36
N ALA A 520 12.72 16.53 50.55
CA ALA A 520 12.29 15.94 51.81
C ALA A 520 10.77 15.70 51.85
N VAL A 521 9.98 16.64 51.35
CA VAL A 521 8.52 16.49 51.22
C VAL A 521 8.16 15.33 50.28
N ALA A 522 8.80 15.22 49.11
CA ALA A 522 8.54 14.13 48.18
C ALA A 522 8.91 12.76 48.78
N ILE A 523 10.05 12.66 49.47
CA ILE A 523 10.49 11.43 50.16
C ILE A 523 9.54 11.07 51.30
N GLY A 524 9.16 12.06 52.13
CA GLY A 524 8.25 11.88 53.25
C GLY A 524 6.84 11.47 52.80
N ALA A 525 6.27 12.17 51.81
CA ALA A 525 4.97 11.87 51.23
C ALA A 525 4.94 10.49 50.56
N GLY A 526 5.97 10.15 49.78
CA GLY A 526 6.07 8.84 49.12
C GLY A 526 6.25 7.68 50.10
N SER A 527 7.06 7.87 51.14
CA SER A 527 7.25 6.89 52.22
C SER A 527 5.96 6.71 53.04
N GLY A 528 5.27 7.81 53.34
CA GLY A 528 3.96 7.81 53.97
C GLY A 528 2.92 7.05 53.14
N LEU A 529 2.87 7.31 51.82
CA LEU A 529 1.99 6.60 50.89
C LEU A 529 2.28 5.09 50.86
N PHE A 530 3.55 4.69 50.91
CA PHE A 530 3.95 3.29 51.02
C PHE A 530 3.58 2.65 52.38
N ALA A 531 3.65 3.41 53.48
CA ALA A 531 3.20 2.95 54.80
C ALA A 531 1.70 2.63 54.79
N VAL A 532 0.87 3.50 54.19
CA VAL A 532 -0.59 3.30 54.06
C VAL A 532 -1.00 2.50 52.81
N ARG A 533 -0.07 1.79 52.16
CA ARG A 533 -0.28 1.11 50.87
C ARG A 533 -1.53 0.21 50.80
N ARG A 534 -1.92 -0.45 51.90
CA ARG A 534 -3.11 -1.33 51.94
C ARG A 534 -4.42 -0.53 51.86
N GLY A 535 -4.47 0.64 52.49
CA GLY A 535 -5.60 1.56 52.41
C GLY A 535 -5.66 2.22 51.03
N PHE A 536 -4.52 2.74 50.56
CA PHE A 536 -4.42 3.37 49.24
C PHE A 536 -4.78 2.40 48.11
N ALA A 537 -4.33 1.14 48.16
CA ALA A 537 -4.70 0.12 47.18
C ALA A 537 -6.20 -0.27 47.21
N ARG A 538 -6.92 -0.04 48.31
CA ARG A 538 -8.38 -0.20 48.37
C ARG A 538 -9.09 0.96 47.66
N VAL A 539 -8.68 2.19 47.96
CA VAL A 539 -9.19 3.40 47.29
C VAL A 539 -8.94 3.33 45.79
N GLN A 540 -7.71 2.99 45.40
CA GLN A 540 -7.32 2.87 43.99
C GLN A 540 -8.13 1.79 43.25
N ARG A 541 -8.54 0.70 43.92
CA ARG A 541 -9.41 -0.33 43.33
C ARG A 541 -10.87 0.11 43.22
N ALA A 542 -11.34 0.98 44.12
CA ALA A 542 -12.70 1.53 44.09
C ALA A 542 -12.88 2.59 42.98
N LEU A 543 -11.80 3.28 42.61
CA LEU A 543 -11.84 4.23 41.50
C LEU A 543 -11.98 3.51 40.15
N PRO A 544 -12.86 4.01 39.25
CA PRO A 544 -12.94 3.51 37.89
C PRO A 544 -11.57 3.50 37.21
N PRO A 545 -11.26 2.51 36.35
CA PRO A 545 -10.02 2.52 35.60
C PRO A 545 -9.97 3.79 34.73
N VAL A 546 -8.96 4.65 34.97
CA VAL A 546 -8.64 5.82 34.14
C VAL A 546 -8.56 5.40 32.67
N VAL A 547 -9.04 6.24 31.75
CA VAL A 547 -9.07 6.02 30.30
C VAL A 547 -7.90 5.14 29.86
N ASP A 548 -8.22 3.92 29.45
CA ASP A 548 -7.22 2.95 29.03
C ASP A 548 -6.83 3.25 27.58
N ALA A 549 -5.69 3.93 27.41
CA ALA A 549 -5.16 4.27 26.10
C ALA A 549 -5.02 3.03 25.19
N SER A 550 -4.77 1.84 25.77
CA SER A 550 -4.74 0.59 25.01
C SER A 550 -6.12 0.24 24.41
N ARG A 551 -7.21 0.42 25.16
CA ARG A 551 -8.58 0.21 24.64
C ARG A 551 -8.94 1.21 23.56
N THR A 552 -8.50 2.45 23.72
CA THR A 552 -8.72 3.52 22.73
C THR A 552 -8.01 3.17 21.42
N TYR A 553 -6.75 2.73 21.49
CA TYR A 553 -5.99 2.22 20.35
C TYR A 553 -6.74 1.11 19.62
N TRP A 554 -7.17 0.05 20.33
CA TRP A 554 -7.90 -1.05 19.69
C TRP A 554 -9.23 -0.59 19.07
N THR A 555 -9.91 0.37 19.69
CA THR A 555 -11.15 0.94 19.13
C THR A 555 -10.88 1.65 17.81
N ILE A 556 -9.80 2.42 17.72
CA ILE A 556 -9.38 3.11 16.48
C ILE A 556 -9.03 2.10 15.40
N VAL A 557 -8.20 1.08 15.69
CA VAL A 557 -7.82 0.05 14.72
C VAL A 557 -9.04 -0.67 14.15
N HIS A 558 -9.96 -1.13 15.01
CA HIS A 558 -11.18 -1.78 14.54
C HIS A 558 -12.10 -0.83 13.75
N ALA A 559 -12.10 0.48 14.05
CA ALA A 559 -12.85 1.45 13.27
C ALA A 559 -12.28 1.61 11.86
N VAL A 560 -10.95 1.65 11.73
CA VAL A 560 -10.25 1.68 10.43
C VAL A 560 -10.56 0.42 9.63
N ASP A 561 -10.46 -0.77 10.22
CA ASP A 561 -10.75 -2.04 9.54
C ASP A 561 -12.21 -2.10 9.04
N ARG A 562 -13.17 -1.67 9.87
CA ARG A 562 -14.58 -1.60 9.47
C ARG A 562 -14.81 -0.59 8.36
N LEU A 563 -14.12 0.55 8.39
CA LEU A 563 -14.22 1.56 7.34
C LEU A 563 -13.63 1.03 6.02
N ALA A 564 -12.45 0.43 6.06
CA ALA A 564 -11.83 -0.22 4.91
C ALA A 564 -12.75 -1.30 4.33
N ALA A 565 -13.31 -2.18 5.16
CA ALA A 565 -14.27 -3.20 4.69
C ALA A 565 -15.51 -2.57 4.05
N ARG A 566 -16.07 -1.49 4.64
CA ARG A 566 -17.22 -0.77 4.06
C ARG A 566 -16.89 -0.13 2.71
N ILE A 567 -15.71 0.48 2.57
CA ILE A 567 -15.24 1.09 1.32
C ILE A 567 -15.03 0.00 0.26
N THR A 568 -14.39 -1.11 0.61
CA THR A 568 -14.16 -2.24 -0.30
C THR A 568 -15.48 -2.85 -0.76
N VAL A 569 -16.43 -3.09 0.13
CA VAL A 569 -17.76 -3.60 -0.23
C VAL A 569 -18.56 -2.58 -1.06
N PHE A 570 -18.32 -1.27 -0.88
CA PHE A 570 -18.93 -0.24 -1.72
C PHE A 570 -18.33 -0.22 -3.14
N ALA A 571 -17.00 -0.28 -3.24
CA ALA A 571 -16.26 -0.17 -4.50
C ALA A 571 -16.26 -1.48 -5.32
N GLN A 572 -16.11 -2.63 -4.67
CA GLN A 572 -15.89 -3.95 -5.30
C GLN A 572 -17.09 -4.89 -5.11
N ARG A 573 -18.30 -4.45 -5.52
CA ARG A 573 -19.52 -5.29 -5.44
C ARG A 573 -19.55 -6.48 -6.40
N GLY A 574 -18.56 -6.62 -7.29
CA GLY A 574 -18.44 -7.74 -8.23
C GLY A 574 -19.41 -7.74 -9.42
N GLY A 575 -20.12 -6.62 -9.67
CA GLY A 575 -21.11 -6.52 -10.76
C GLY A 575 -20.80 -5.41 -11.76
N LEU A 576 -20.82 -5.72 -13.05
CA LEU A 576 -20.66 -4.77 -14.17
C LEU A 576 -21.52 -3.50 -14.03
N PRO A 577 -22.81 -3.54 -13.60
CA PRO A 577 -23.64 -2.34 -13.52
C PRO A 577 -23.11 -1.27 -12.55
N GLN A 578 -22.40 -1.66 -11.48
CA GLN A 578 -21.83 -0.70 -10.54
C GLN A 578 -20.65 0.02 -11.17
N TYR A 579 -19.73 -0.70 -11.80
CA TYR A 579 -18.59 -0.11 -12.51
C TYR A 579 -19.06 0.80 -13.65
N LEU A 580 -20.03 0.36 -14.46
CA LEU A 580 -20.64 1.19 -15.51
C LEU A 580 -21.30 2.44 -14.94
N THR A 581 -22.04 2.32 -13.83
CA THR A 581 -22.65 3.47 -13.16
C THR A 581 -21.59 4.47 -12.72
N THR A 582 -20.47 4.02 -12.16
CA THR A 582 -19.35 4.89 -11.76
C THR A 582 -18.72 5.58 -12.98
N ILE A 583 -18.40 4.83 -14.04
CA ILE A 583 -17.82 5.38 -15.27
C ILE A 583 -18.72 6.44 -15.88
N LEU A 584 -20.01 6.14 -16.07
CA LEU A 584 -20.97 7.07 -16.66
C LEU A 584 -21.22 8.29 -15.77
N LEU A 585 -21.18 8.13 -14.44
CA LEU A 585 -21.34 9.24 -13.51
C LEU A 585 -20.12 10.16 -13.51
N VAL A 586 -18.91 9.61 -13.53
CA VAL A 586 -17.67 10.38 -13.70
C VAL A 586 -17.65 11.08 -15.06
N PHE A 587 -18.08 10.41 -16.13
CA PHE A 587 -18.24 11.02 -17.46
C PHE A 587 -19.16 12.25 -17.41
N VAL A 588 -20.37 12.10 -16.85
CA VAL A 588 -21.34 13.21 -16.73
C VAL A 588 -20.79 14.34 -15.85
N LEU A 589 -20.13 14.01 -14.73
CA LEU A 589 -19.56 15.04 -13.85
C LEU A 589 -18.42 15.80 -14.55
N CYS A 590 -17.45 15.10 -15.13
CA CYS A 590 -16.29 15.72 -15.75
C CYS A 590 -16.68 16.49 -17.01
N LEU A 591 -17.33 15.84 -17.98
CA LEU A 591 -17.70 16.49 -19.24
C LEU A 591 -18.85 17.48 -19.05
N GLY A 592 -19.84 17.17 -18.21
CA GLY A 592 -20.94 18.08 -17.94
C GLY A 592 -20.47 19.38 -17.28
N VAL A 593 -19.54 19.32 -16.32
CA VAL A 593 -18.91 20.52 -15.74
C VAL A 593 -18.07 21.26 -16.77
N ALA A 594 -17.26 20.56 -17.57
CA ALA A 594 -16.46 21.19 -18.63
C ALA A 594 -17.34 21.93 -19.66
N THR A 595 -18.42 21.30 -20.12
CA THR A 595 -19.39 21.90 -21.04
C THR A 595 -20.15 23.06 -20.39
N ALA A 596 -20.52 22.95 -19.11
CA ALA A 596 -21.19 24.05 -18.39
C ALA A 596 -20.28 25.29 -18.22
N LEU A 597 -18.98 25.08 -18.11
CA LEU A 597 -17.98 26.16 -18.04
C LEU A 597 -17.57 26.68 -19.43
N ASN A 598 -18.03 26.05 -20.52
CA ASN A 598 -17.66 26.44 -21.87
C ASN A 598 -18.25 27.81 -22.25
N ARG A 599 -17.49 28.58 -23.05
CA ARG A 599 -17.90 29.91 -23.55
C ARG A 599 -18.07 29.96 -25.07
N SER A 600 -17.61 28.97 -25.82
CA SER A 600 -17.71 28.89 -27.29
C SER A 600 -19.04 28.26 -27.74
N TRP A 601 -20.16 28.91 -27.43
CA TRP A 601 -21.47 28.46 -27.88
C TRP A 601 -21.70 28.86 -29.36
N PRO A 602 -22.31 27.98 -30.18
CA PRO A 602 -22.58 28.30 -31.58
C PRO A 602 -23.52 29.50 -31.69
N THR A 603 -23.18 30.45 -32.57
CA THR A 603 -23.95 31.68 -32.82
C THR A 603 -25.03 31.53 -33.88
N GLN A 604 -24.89 30.53 -34.76
CA GLN A 604 -25.87 30.16 -35.78
C GLN A 604 -26.34 28.72 -35.56
N LEU A 605 -27.66 28.52 -35.62
CA LEU A 605 -28.29 27.25 -35.33
C LEU A 605 -29.04 26.78 -36.59
N VAL A 606 -28.47 25.82 -37.30
CA VAL A 606 -29.12 25.15 -38.44
C VAL A 606 -29.94 24.00 -37.87
N ALA A 607 -31.27 24.10 -37.98
CA ALA A 607 -32.18 23.11 -37.41
C ALA A 607 -32.24 21.81 -38.23
N TRP A 608 -32.19 21.90 -39.56
CA TRP A 608 -32.09 20.79 -40.51
C TRP A 608 -31.65 21.32 -41.88
N ASP A 609 -30.92 20.51 -42.65
CA ASP A 609 -30.59 20.81 -44.04
C ASP A 609 -31.75 20.36 -44.96
N TYR A 610 -32.32 19.20 -44.67
CA TYR A 610 -33.48 18.64 -45.36
C TYR A 610 -34.58 18.30 -44.35
N PRO A 611 -35.84 18.73 -44.58
CA PRO A 611 -36.94 18.43 -43.65
C PRO A 611 -37.12 16.94 -43.34
N ALA A 612 -36.75 16.06 -44.28
CA ALA A 612 -36.76 14.61 -44.11
C ALA A 612 -35.89 14.13 -42.93
N GLN A 613 -34.79 14.82 -42.61
CA GLN A 613 -33.89 14.45 -41.51
C GLN A 613 -34.59 14.47 -40.15
N VAL A 614 -35.54 15.39 -39.94
CA VAL A 614 -36.32 15.48 -38.70
C VAL A 614 -37.17 14.23 -38.49
N PHE A 615 -37.80 13.73 -39.56
CA PHE A 615 -38.60 12.50 -39.50
C PHE A 615 -37.74 11.27 -39.24
N VAL A 616 -36.56 11.18 -39.88
CA VAL A 616 -35.60 10.09 -39.65
C VAL A 616 -35.09 10.13 -38.20
N ALA A 617 -34.69 11.29 -37.69
CA ALA A 617 -34.25 11.46 -36.31
C ALA A 617 -35.37 11.11 -35.30
N ALA A 618 -36.61 11.52 -35.56
CA ALA A 618 -37.76 11.16 -34.74
C ALA A 618 -38.00 9.63 -34.74
N ALA A 619 -37.93 8.98 -35.91
CA ALA A 619 -38.06 7.53 -36.03
C ALA A 619 -36.94 6.81 -35.27
N MET A 620 -35.69 7.28 -35.36
CA MET A 620 -34.56 6.74 -34.60
C MET A 620 -34.75 6.90 -33.09
N ALA A 621 -35.21 8.08 -32.62
CA ALA A 621 -35.48 8.32 -31.21
C ALA A 621 -36.58 7.38 -30.67
N ILE A 622 -37.66 7.21 -31.42
CA ILE A 622 -38.75 6.27 -31.07
C ILE A 622 -38.21 4.84 -31.03
N ALA A 623 -37.46 4.41 -32.05
CA ALA A 623 -36.86 3.08 -32.12
C ALA A 623 -35.90 2.82 -30.94
N ALA A 624 -35.06 3.79 -30.56
CA ALA A 624 -34.16 3.69 -29.41
C ALA A 624 -34.93 3.57 -28.07
N VAL A 625 -35.98 4.37 -27.87
CA VAL A 625 -36.83 4.28 -26.67
C VAL A 625 -37.57 2.95 -26.60
N MET A 626 -38.08 2.47 -27.74
CA MET A 626 -38.71 1.15 -27.84
C MET A 626 -37.71 0.03 -27.59
N ALA A 627 -36.50 0.11 -28.13
CA ALA A 627 -35.43 -0.88 -27.91
C ALA A 627 -35.08 -0.98 -26.42
N ALA A 628 -34.94 0.16 -25.73
CA ALA A 628 -34.68 0.21 -24.28
C ALA A 628 -35.83 -0.34 -23.41
N ARG A 629 -37.05 -0.42 -23.96
CA ARG A 629 -38.24 -0.98 -23.30
C ARG A 629 -38.59 -2.39 -23.77
N ALA A 630 -37.92 -2.91 -24.80
CA ALA A 630 -38.21 -4.21 -25.38
C ALA A 630 -37.94 -5.33 -24.37
N THR A 631 -38.88 -6.26 -24.26
CA THR A 631 -38.79 -7.43 -23.36
C THR A 631 -38.26 -8.67 -24.09
N HIS A 632 -38.40 -8.69 -25.42
CA HIS A 632 -37.96 -9.76 -26.31
C HIS A 632 -36.65 -9.35 -27.01
N ARG A 633 -35.67 -10.27 -27.02
CA ARG A 633 -34.33 -9.99 -27.57
C ARG A 633 -34.35 -9.68 -29.06
N LEU A 634 -35.12 -10.45 -29.83
CA LEU A 634 -35.26 -10.26 -31.28
C LEU A 634 -35.85 -8.87 -31.59
N ALA A 635 -36.89 -8.46 -30.86
CA ALA A 635 -37.47 -7.13 -31.01
C ALA A 635 -36.46 -6.02 -30.66
N ALA A 636 -35.67 -6.19 -29.60
CA ALA A 636 -34.63 -5.23 -29.22
C ALA A 636 -33.56 -5.07 -30.32
N VAL A 637 -33.07 -6.18 -30.89
CA VAL A 637 -32.07 -6.16 -31.97
C VAL A 637 -32.63 -5.50 -33.23
N LEU A 638 -33.86 -5.84 -33.64
CA LEU A 638 -34.49 -5.22 -34.82
C LEU A 638 -34.70 -3.71 -34.63
N LEU A 639 -35.10 -3.28 -33.42
CA LEU A 639 -35.27 -1.85 -33.11
C LEU A 639 -33.94 -1.09 -33.05
N VAL A 640 -32.86 -1.71 -32.57
CA VAL A 640 -31.50 -1.15 -32.68
C VAL A 640 -31.11 -1.06 -34.16
N GLY A 641 -31.37 -2.08 -34.96
CA GLY A 641 -31.06 -2.06 -36.39
C GLY A 641 -31.85 -1.00 -37.17
N ALA A 642 -33.08 -0.69 -36.77
CA ALA A 642 -33.83 0.44 -37.31
C ALA A 642 -33.09 1.78 -37.09
N THR A 643 -32.36 1.94 -35.98
CA THR A 643 -31.51 3.12 -35.78
C THR A 643 -30.28 3.12 -36.69
N GLY A 644 -29.69 1.95 -36.98
CA GLY A 644 -28.59 1.80 -37.93
C GLY A 644 -29.00 2.14 -39.37
N PHE A 645 -30.15 1.67 -39.84
CA PHE A 645 -30.70 2.07 -41.13
C PHE A 645 -31.12 3.55 -41.17
N GLY A 646 -31.54 4.12 -40.03
CA GLY A 646 -31.71 5.57 -39.89
C GLY A 646 -30.41 6.34 -40.19
N MET A 647 -29.27 5.86 -39.68
CA MET A 647 -27.95 6.44 -40.00
C MET A 647 -27.60 6.34 -41.49
N VAL A 648 -27.94 5.24 -42.16
CA VAL A 648 -27.75 5.09 -43.63
C VAL A 648 -28.44 6.22 -44.39
N VAL A 649 -29.70 6.49 -44.03
CA VAL A 649 -30.49 7.55 -44.67
C VAL A 649 -29.89 8.94 -44.37
N LEU A 650 -29.43 9.18 -43.14
CA LEU A 650 -28.76 10.43 -42.79
C LEU A 650 -27.45 10.63 -43.55
N PHE A 651 -26.61 9.59 -43.67
CA PHE A 651 -25.39 9.65 -44.47
C PHE A 651 -25.68 9.95 -45.95
N ALA A 652 -26.72 9.34 -46.51
CA ALA A 652 -27.14 9.63 -47.88
C ALA A 652 -27.56 11.10 -48.05
N PHE A 653 -28.32 11.68 -47.11
CA PHE A 653 -28.69 13.11 -47.15
C PHE A 653 -27.48 14.04 -46.99
N HIS A 654 -26.45 13.63 -46.27
CA HIS A 654 -25.20 14.38 -46.13
C HIS A 654 -24.21 14.17 -47.29
N GLY A 655 -24.61 13.46 -48.34
CA GLY A 655 -23.74 13.24 -49.50
C GLY A 655 -22.58 12.29 -49.25
N ALA A 656 -22.72 11.36 -48.29
CA ALA A 656 -21.71 10.35 -47.93
C ALA A 656 -22.14 8.94 -48.40
N PRO A 657 -22.12 8.65 -49.72
CA PRO A 657 -22.62 7.39 -50.26
C PRO A 657 -21.81 6.17 -49.82
N ASP A 658 -20.48 6.27 -49.67
CA ASP A 658 -19.63 5.18 -49.18
C ASP A 658 -19.98 4.77 -47.74
N LEU A 659 -20.19 5.76 -46.86
CA LEU A 659 -20.59 5.52 -45.47
C LEU A 659 -22.01 4.92 -45.41
N ALA A 660 -22.93 5.40 -46.26
CA ALA A 660 -24.28 4.86 -46.33
C ALA A 660 -24.27 3.38 -46.78
N LEU A 661 -23.52 3.06 -47.84
CA LEU A 661 -23.38 1.70 -48.36
C LEU A 661 -22.75 0.77 -47.32
N THR A 662 -21.60 1.15 -46.76
CA THR A 662 -20.90 0.33 -45.75
C THR A 662 -21.75 0.14 -44.50
N GLN A 663 -22.38 1.19 -43.97
CA GLN A 663 -23.26 1.09 -42.80
C GLN A 663 -24.44 0.15 -43.05
N ALA A 664 -25.06 0.19 -44.24
CA ALA A 664 -26.17 -0.71 -44.59
C ALA A 664 -25.73 -2.18 -44.62
N LEU A 665 -24.56 -2.44 -45.20
CA LEU A 665 -23.98 -3.77 -45.26
C LEU A 665 -23.59 -4.29 -43.86
N VAL A 666 -22.90 -3.47 -43.07
CA VAL A 666 -22.51 -3.81 -41.68
C VAL A 666 -23.73 -4.06 -40.81
N GLU A 667 -24.77 -3.24 -40.90
CA GLU A 667 -26.00 -3.40 -40.14
C GLU A 667 -26.68 -4.74 -40.50
N THR A 668 -26.76 -5.05 -41.79
CA THR A 668 -27.32 -6.32 -42.27
C THR A 668 -26.53 -7.52 -41.75
N VAL A 669 -25.20 -7.49 -41.83
CA VAL A 669 -24.32 -8.55 -41.29
C VAL A 669 -24.54 -8.69 -39.78
N THR A 670 -24.54 -7.58 -39.05
CA THR A 670 -24.65 -7.53 -37.59
C THR A 670 -25.99 -8.09 -37.11
N ILE A 671 -27.10 -7.74 -37.78
CA ILE A 671 -28.43 -8.32 -37.51
C ILE A 671 -28.41 -9.84 -37.68
N VAL A 672 -27.82 -10.34 -38.77
CA VAL A 672 -27.75 -11.79 -38.99
C VAL A 672 -26.90 -12.48 -37.93
N VAL A 673 -25.73 -11.92 -37.60
CA VAL A 673 -24.85 -12.45 -36.54
C VAL A 673 -25.56 -12.46 -35.20
N PHE A 674 -26.26 -11.37 -34.82
CA PHE A 674 -27.06 -11.35 -33.60
C PHE A 674 -28.16 -12.41 -33.62
N VAL A 675 -28.88 -12.58 -34.74
CA VAL A 675 -29.91 -13.60 -34.87
C VAL A 675 -29.33 -15.00 -34.65
N LEU A 676 -28.13 -15.29 -35.19
CA LEU A 676 -27.45 -16.58 -34.97
C LEU A 676 -27.12 -16.79 -33.48
N VAL A 677 -26.58 -15.78 -32.80
CA VAL A 677 -26.27 -15.87 -31.35
C VAL A 677 -27.53 -15.98 -30.50
N LEU A 678 -28.58 -15.23 -30.85
CA LEU A 678 -29.83 -15.18 -30.08
C LEU A 678 -30.58 -16.51 -30.08
N ARG A 679 -30.36 -17.39 -31.05
CA ARG A 679 -30.94 -18.75 -31.06
C ARG A 679 -30.57 -19.56 -29.81
N ARG A 680 -29.41 -19.29 -29.20
CA ARG A 680 -28.93 -19.99 -27.99
C ARG A 680 -29.36 -19.33 -26.67
N LEU A 681 -29.97 -18.15 -26.73
CA LEU A 681 -30.35 -17.38 -25.56
C LEU A 681 -31.88 -17.41 -25.36
N PRO A 682 -32.37 -17.34 -24.11
CA PRO A 682 -33.81 -17.34 -23.86
C PRO A 682 -34.49 -16.16 -24.57
N ARG A 683 -35.67 -16.43 -25.17
CA ARG A 683 -36.44 -15.47 -25.99
C ARG A 683 -36.73 -14.15 -25.28
N LYS A 684 -37.01 -14.22 -23.97
CA LYS A 684 -37.20 -13.05 -23.10
C LYS A 684 -35.85 -12.67 -22.49
N ILE A 685 -35.61 -11.37 -22.36
CA ILE A 685 -34.45 -10.86 -21.62
C ILE A 685 -34.62 -11.29 -20.15
N ALA A 686 -33.81 -12.25 -19.71
CA ALA A 686 -33.94 -12.84 -18.37
C ALA A 686 -33.71 -11.78 -17.29
N GLN A 687 -34.76 -11.36 -16.61
CA GLN A 687 -34.69 -10.47 -15.44
C GLN A 687 -34.57 -11.31 -14.16
N HIS A 688 -33.50 -12.09 -14.01
CA HIS A 688 -33.31 -12.91 -12.80
C HIS A 688 -33.21 -12.05 -11.52
N ASN A 689 -32.75 -10.81 -11.66
CA ASN A 689 -32.84 -9.77 -10.63
C ASN A 689 -33.61 -8.57 -11.19
N ARG A 690 -34.79 -8.27 -10.64
CA ARG A 690 -35.50 -7.02 -10.97
C ARG A 690 -34.54 -5.84 -10.77
N PRO A 691 -34.45 -4.87 -11.70
CA PRO A 691 -33.56 -3.73 -11.53
C PRO A 691 -34.05 -2.89 -10.36
N VAL A 692 -33.49 -3.12 -9.16
CA VAL A 692 -33.84 -2.46 -7.88
C VAL A 692 -33.78 -0.93 -7.98
N ARG A 693 -33.18 -0.36 -9.04
CA ARG A 693 -33.09 1.09 -9.29
C ARG A 693 -33.29 1.48 -10.77
N ARG A 694 -34.34 0.98 -11.44
CA ARG A 694 -34.66 1.31 -12.85
C ARG A 694 -34.67 2.84 -13.11
N ARG A 695 -35.27 3.62 -12.21
CA ARG A 695 -35.30 5.10 -12.31
C ARG A 695 -33.91 5.71 -12.31
N ARG A 696 -33.04 5.32 -11.37
CA ARG A 696 -31.65 5.84 -11.29
C ARG A 696 -30.85 5.54 -12.56
N ARG A 697 -30.97 4.34 -13.11
CA ARG A 697 -30.30 3.98 -14.38
C ARG A 697 -30.82 4.80 -15.54
N GLY A 698 -32.13 4.99 -15.63
CA GLY A 698 -32.75 5.88 -16.62
C GLY A 698 -32.26 7.32 -16.51
N MET A 699 -32.16 7.86 -15.28
CA MET A 699 -31.62 9.19 -15.03
C MET A 699 -30.16 9.32 -15.48
N ILE A 700 -29.31 8.34 -15.15
CA ILE A 700 -27.90 8.35 -15.58
C ILE A 700 -27.81 8.29 -17.11
N GLY A 701 -28.58 7.41 -17.76
CA GLY A 701 -28.62 7.32 -19.22
C GLY A 701 -29.07 8.62 -19.87
N ALA A 702 -30.12 9.26 -19.33
CA ALA A 702 -30.58 10.56 -19.80
C ALA A 702 -29.52 11.65 -19.60
N ALA A 703 -28.85 11.69 -18.44
CA ALA A 703 -27.79 12.64 -18.16
C ALA A 703 -26.60 12.47 -19.11
N VAL A 704 -26.20 11.23 -19.41
CA VAL A 704 -25.17 10.93 -20.41
C VAL A 704 -25.59 11.41 -21.80
N GLY A 705 -26.83 11.13 -22.21
CA GLY A 705 -27.36 11.58 -23.51
C GLY A 705 -27.40 13.10 -23.63
N VAL A 706 -27.89 13.81 -22.61
CA VAL A 706 -27.90 15.29 -22.57
C VAL A 706 -26.49 15.84 -22.60
N THR A 707 -25.57 15.27 -21.80
CA THR A 707 -24.16 15.71 -21.79
C THR A 707 -23.53 15.53 -23.16
N MET A 708 -23.68 14.37 -23.81
CA MET A 708 -23.13 14.13 -25.14
C MET A 708 -23.77 15.03 -26.20
N GLY A 709 -25.08 15.29 -26.11
CA GLY A 709 -25.77 16.25 -26.97
C GLY A 709 -25.22 17.67 -26.81
N LEU A 710 -25.01 18.13 -25.58
CA LEU A 710 -24.41 19.44 -25.30
C LEU A 710 -22.96 19.51 -25.78
N VAL A 711 -22.17 18.45 -25.59
CA VAL A 711 -20.80 18.36 -26.13
C VAL A 711 -20.82 18.52 -27.64
N GLY A 712 -21.64 17.74 -28.35
CA GLY A 712 -21.82 17.85 -29.80
C GLY A 712 -22.25 19.25 -30.23
N PHE A 713 -23.19 19.86 -29.51
CA PHE A 713 -23.65 21.22 -29.76
C PHE A 713 -22.55 22.27 -29.58
N THR A 714 -21.76 22.18 -28.49
CA THR A 714 -20.63 23.10 -28.28
C THR A 714 -19.50 22.91 -29.29
N ALA A 715 -19.29 21.69 -29.79
CA ALA A 715 -18.28 21.41 -30.81
C ALA A 715 -18.58 22.14 -32.13
N LEU A 716 -19.86 22.34 -32.48
CA LEU A 716 -20.26 23.11 -33.67
C LEU A 716 -19.83 24.59 -33.58
N GLY A 717 -19.86 25.17 -32.37
CA GLY A 717 -19.45 26.56 -32.11
C GLY A 717 -17.95 26.75 -31.92
N ALA A 718 -17.19 25.66 -31.77
CA ALA A 718 -15.76 25.69 -31.50
C ALA A 718 -14.87 25.72 -32.77
N ARG A 719 -15.47 25.67 -33.96
CA ARG A 719 -14.74 25.67 -35.24
C ARG A 719 -14.09 27.03 -35.50
N GLN A 720 -12.76 27.09 -35.44
CA GLN A 720 -11.96 28.32 -35.61
C GLN A 720 -11.27 28.46 -36.98
N ALA A 721 -11.24 27.39 -37.78
CA ALA A 721 -10.61 27.38 -39.11
C ALA A 721 -11.51 26.70 -40.16
N GLY A 722 -11.27 27.05 -41.44
CA GLY A 722 -11.88 26.36 -42.58
C GLY A 722 -11.55 24.86 -42.59
N GLY A 723 -12.39 24.06 -43.24
CA GLY A 723 -12.13 22.62 -43.38
C GLY A 723 -11.12 22.31 -44.49
N LEU A 724 -10.40 21.20 -44.35
CA LEU A 724 -9.50 20.68 -45.39
C LEU A 724 -10.24 20.04 -46.58
N GLY A 725 -11.57 20.02 -46.60
CA GLY A 725 -12.37 19.32 -47.63
C GLY A 725 -12.00 19.66 -49.08
N PRO A 726 -11.89 20.94 -49.48
CA PRO A 726 -11.49 21.31 -50.84
C PRO A 726 -10.07 20.84 -51.18
N GLU A 727 -9.15 20.91 -50.21
CA GLU A 727 -7.77 20.48 -50.40
C GLU A 727 -7.67 18.95 -50.49
N LEU A 728 -8.42 18.22 -49.69
CA LEU A 728 -8.50 16.76 -49.79
C LEU A 728 -9.10 16.31 -51.12
N ALA A 729 -10.08 17.04 -51.66
CA ALA A 729 -10.62 16.77 -52.99
C ALA A 729 -9.58 17.01 -54.09
N ARG A 730 -8.75 18.05 -53.95
CA ARG A 730 -7.62 18.33 -54.85
C ARG A 730 -6.57 17.22 -54.78
N LEU A 731 -6.10 16.89 -53.58
CA LEU A 731 -5.10 15.84 -53.35
C LEU A 731 -5.57 14.47 -53.84
N ALA A 732 -6.85 14.14 -53.66
CA ALA A 732 -7.39 12.86 -54.14
C ALA A 732 -7.28 12.69 -55.66
N VAL A 733 -7.47 13.78 -56.43
CA VAL A 733 -7.38 13.75 -57.88
C VAL A 733 -5.93 13.93 -58.37
N GLU A 734 -5.20 14.89 -57.80
CA GLU A 734 -3.84 15.26 -58.26
C GLU A 734 -2.77 14.27 -57.80
N GLU A 735 -2.85 13.74 -56.59
CA GLU A 735 -1.85 12.81 -56.03
C GLU A 735 -2.37 11.37 -56.01
N GLY A 736 -3.62 11.18 -55.60
CA GLY A 736 -4.24 9.86 -55.46
C GLY A 736 -4.91 9.31 -56.73
N HIS A 737 -4.90 10.04 -57.85
CA HIS A 737 -5.44 9.64 -59.17
C HIS A 737 -6.90 9.11 -59.17
N GLY A 738 -7.70 9.47 -58.17
CA GLY A 738 -9.06 8.95 -57.98
C GLY A 738 -10.11 10.05 -57.74
N SER A 739 -11.31 9.86 -58.31
CA SER A 739 -12.43 10.80 -58.09
C SER A 739 -13.24 10.50 -56.84
N ASN A 740 -13.09 9.32 -56.24
CA ASN A 740 -13.69 9.00 -54.94
C ASN A 740 -12.75 9.44 -53.81
N VAL A 741 -12.97 10.66 -53.30
CA VAL A 741 -12.18 11.24 -52.22
C VAL A 741 -12.17 10.36 -50.97
N VAL A 742 -13.28 9.70 -50.63
CA VAL A 742 -13.36 8.86 -49.41
C VAL A 742 -12.48 7.63 -49.55
N ASN A 743 -12.58 6.89 -50.66
CA ASN A 743 -11.78 5.70 -50.85
C ASN A 743 -10.29 6.04 -50.95
N VAL A 744 -9.93 7.05 -51.76
CA VAL A 744 -8.53 7.52 -51.89
C VAL A 744 -7.95 7.93 -50.54
N MET A 745 -8.74 8.58 -49.67
CA MET A 745 -8.32 8.87 -48.31
C MET A 745 -8.06 7.59 -47.49
N LEU A 746 -8.91 6.57 -47.59
CA LEU A 746 -8.76 5.34 -46.83
C LEU A 746 -7.63 4.44 -47.32
N VAL A 747 -7.28 4.48 -48.61
CA VAL A 747 -6.32 3.52 -49.20
C VAL A 747 -4.99 4.13 -49.60
N ASP A 748 -4.88 5.46 -49.64
CA ASP A 748 -3.66 6.17 -50.04
C ASP A 748 -3.27 7.22 -48.98
N ILE A 749 -4.00 8.33 -48.89
CA ILE A 749 -3.60 9.50 -48.07
C ILE A 749 -3.56 9.18 -46.56
N ARG A 750 -4.52 8.39 -46.06
CA ARG A 750 -4.63 7.93 -44.66
C ARG A 750 -4.71 6.40 -44.55
N ALA A 751 -3.98 5.70 -45.41
CA ALA A 751 -3.95 4.25 -45.43
C ALA A 751 -3.54 3.60 -44.10
N TRP A 752 -2.83 4.33 -43.23
CA TRP A 752 -2.45 3.87 -41.90
C TRP A 752 -3.66 3.63 -40.98
N ASP A 753 -4.72 4.44 -41.12
CA ASP A 753 -5.96 4.28 -40.34
C ASP A 753 -6.63 2.95 -40.73
N THR A 754 -6.79 2.70 -42.03
CA THR A 754 -7.35 1.46 -42.58
C THR A 754 -6.54 0.22 -42.18
N MET A 755 -5.20 0.27 -42.22
CA MET A 755 -4.35 -0.85 -41.82
C MET A 755 -4.56 -1.25 -40.35
N ASN A 756 -4.75 -0.26 -39.46
CA ASN A 756 -5.03 -0.52 -38.05
C ASN A 756 -6.44 -1.08 -37.84
N GLU A 757 -7.43 -0.58 -38.57
CA GLU A 757 -8.80 -1.13 -38.55
C GLU A 757 -8.83 -2.59 -38.98
N LEU A 758 -8.10 -2.96 -40.03
CA LEU A 758 -7.94 -4.36 -40.46
C LEU A 758 -7.33 -5.23 -39.35
N SER A 759 -6.30 -4.71 -38.68
CA SER A 759 -5.64 -5.41 -37.58
C SER A 759 -6.61 -5.65 -36.42
N VAL A 760 -7.45 -4.66 -36.09
CA VAL A 760 -8.51 -4.80 -35.08
C VAL A 760 -9.51 -5.89 -35.48
N LEU A 761 -9.95 -5.90 -36.73
CA LEU A 761 -10.87 -6.92 -37.25
C LEU A 761 -10.29 -8.34 -37.16
N VAL A 762 -9.01 -8.52 -37.52
CA VAL A 762 -8.31 -9.80 -37.40
C VAL A 762 -8.20 -10.24 -35.94
N VAL A 763 -7.88 -9.32 -35.03
CA VAL A 763 -7.79 -9.61 -33.58
C VAL A 763 -9.16 -10.00 -33.02
N VAL A 764 -10.22 -9.27 -33.36
CA VAL A 764 -11.59 -9.58 -32.92
C VAL A 764 -12.04 -10.94 -33.42
N ALA A 765 -11.88 -11.24 -34.72
CA ALA A 765 -12.22 -12.54 -35.28
C ALA A 765 -11.46 -13.67 -34.59
N THR A 766 -10.14 -13.52 -34.47
CA THR A 766 -9.26 -14.52 -33.82
C THR A 766 -9.60 -14.72 -32.34
N GLY A 767 -9.96 -13.64 -31.64
CA GLY A 767 -10.37 -13.66 -30.23
C GLY A 767 -11.74 -14.31 -30.01
N VAL A 768 -12.70 -14.03 -30.87
CA VAL A 768 -14.01 -14.72 -30.85
C VAL A 768 -13.83 -16.20 -31.10
N ALA A 769 -13.04 -16.58 -32.10
CA ALA A 769 -12.73 -17.97 -32.39
C ALA A 769 -12.00 -18.66 -31.22
N SER A 770 -11.03 -18.02 -30.57
CA SER A 770 -10.29 -18.63 -29.45
C SER A 770 -11.17 -18.86 -28.20
N LEU A 771 -12.12 -17.96 -27.93
CA LEU A 771 -13.06 -18.11 -26.81
C LEU A 771 -14.10 -19.22 -27.03
N LEU A 772 -14.42 -19.54 -28.29
CA LEU A 772 -15.43 -20.55 -28.62
C LEU A 772 -14.83 -21.94 -28.87
N PHE A 773 -13.65 -22.02 -29.47
CA PHE A 773 -12.95 -23.28 -29.78
C PHE A 773 -11.94 -23.68 -28.68
N VAL A 774 -12.37 -23.65 -27.42
CA VAL A 774 -11.53 -23.93 -26.22
C VAL A 774 -10.90 -25.34 -26.24
N THR A 775 -11.47 -26.29 -26.98
CA THR A 775 -11.00 -27.70 -27.03
C THR A 775 -10.30 -28.11 -28.33
N GLY A 776 -10.07 -27.20 -29.27
CA GLY A 776 -9.23 -27.48 -30.46
C GLY A 776 -9.58 -26.63 -31.68
N ARG A 777 -8.60 -25.89 -32.20
CA ARG A 777 -8.66 -25.23 -33.51
C ARG A 777 -8.50 -26.27 -34.62
N ASN A 778 -9.56 -26.99 -34.99
CA ASN A 778 -9.52 -27.65 -36.29
C ASN A 778 -9.49 -26.55 -37.35
N VAL A 779 -8.51 -26.54 -38.24
CA VAL A 779 -8.27 -25.43 -39.19
C VAL A 779 -9.31 -25.45 -40.33
N THR A 780 -9.97 -26.58 -40.57
CA THR A 780 -10.84 -26.83 -41.73
C THR A 780 -12.34 -26.71 -41.44
N VAL A 781 -13.06 -25.99 -42.31
CA VAL A 781 -14.53 -25.94 -42.31
C VAL A 781 -15.06 -27.35 -42.63
N PRO A 782 -16.01 -27.92 -41.86
CA PRO A 782 -16.51 -29.28 -42.08
C PRO A 782 -17.16 -29.42 -43.46
N ARG A 783 -16.86 -30.51 -44.18
CA ARG A 783 -17.39 -30.78 -45.54
C ARG A 783 -18.39 -31.93 -45.56
N LEU A 784 -19.15 -32.07 -46.66
CA LEU A 784 -20.15 -33.13 -46.82
C LEU A 784 -19.56 -34.54 -46.73
N GLY A 785 -18.31 -34.72 -47.16
CA GLY A 785 -17.57 -35.98 -47.08
C GLY A 785 -17.34 -36.47 -45.65
N ASP A 786 -17.19 -35.56 -44.68
CA ASP A 786 -16.97 -35.89 -43.27
C ASP A 786 -18.26 -36.36 -42.60
N SER A 787 -19.40 -35.78 -42.99
CA SER A 787 -20.72 -36.24 -42.54
C SER A 787 -21.03 -37.66 -43.04
N ARG A 788 -20.66 -38.01 -44.28
CA ARG A 788 -20.88 -39.35 -44.85
C ARG A 788 -20.06 -40.43 -44.12
N LYS A 789 -18.79 -40.16 -43.81
CA LYS A 789 -17.94 -41.07 -43.03
C LYS A 789 -18.48 -41.33 -41.62
N ARG A 790 -19.05 -40.29 -40.98
CA ARG A 790 -19.64 -40.41 -39.64
C ARG A 790 -20.98 -41.16 -39.64
N ARG A 791 -21.83 -40.95 -40.65
CA ARG A 791 -23.07 -41.73 -40.86
C ARG A 791 -22.77 -43.21 -41.11
N GLN A 792 -21.77 -43.53 -41.94
CA GLN A 792 -21.28 -44.91 -42.14
C GLN A 792 -20.75 -45.57 -40.85
N GLY A 793 -20.18 -44.79 -39.93
CA GLY A 793 -19.75 -45.28 -38.62
C GLY A 793 -20.91 -45.55 -37.66
N SER A 794 -21.96 -44.72 -37.68
CA SER A 794 -23.14 -44.87 -36.81
C SER A 794 -24.12 -45.93 -37.29
N GLU A 795 -24.29 -46.12 -38.61
CA GLU A 795 -25.19 -47.14 -39.17
C GLU A 795 -24.63 -48.57 -39.03
N ARG A 796 -23.33 -48.74 -38.79
CA ARG A 796 -22.76 -50.05 -38.43
C ARG A 796 -23.28 -50.59 -37.08
N GLY A 797 -23.89 -49.75 -36.24
CA GLY A 797 -24.44 -50.14 -34.93
C GLY A 797 -25.96 -50.40 -34.90
N ARG A 798 -26.69 -50.14 -35.99
CA ARG A 798 -28.15 -50.38 -36.06
C ARG A 798 -28.52 -51.05 -37.38
N LEU A 799 -28.15 -52.31 -37.50
CA LEU A 799 -28.74 -53.25 -38.46
C LEU A 799 -29.55 -54.28 -37.66
N VAL A 800 -30.78 -53.90 -37.30
CA VAL A 800 -31.87 -54.86 -37.12
C VAL A 800 -32.66 -54.77 -38.42
N GLY A 801 -32.59 -55.81 -39.24
CA GLY A 801 -33.29 -55.87 -40.51
C GLY A 801 -34.79 -55.96 -40.30
N ASP A 802 -35.54 -54.99 -40.83
CA ASP A 802 -36.98 -55.09 -41.03
C ASP A 802 -37.22 -55.75 -42.42
N PRO A 803 -37.86 -56.93 -42.51
CA PRO A 803 -38.09 -57.61 -43.79
C PRO A 803 -39.15 -56.96 -44.69
N HIS A 804 -39.76 -55.85 -44.30
CA HIS A 804 -40.90 -55.27 -45.03
C HIS A 804 -40.67 -53.86 -45.62
N THR A 805 -39.47 -53.28 -45.52
CA THR A 805 -39.16 -52.07 -46.28
C THR A 805 -38.60 -52.43 -47.66
N GLN A 806 -39.48 -52.41 -48.66
CA GLN A 806 -39.09 -52.36 -50.07
C GLN A 806 -38.08 -51.22 -50.27
N HIS A 807 -36.89 -51.58 -50.73
CA HIS A 807 -35.88 -50.65 -51.23
C HIS A 807 -36.36 -50.07 -52.57
N ASP A 808 -37.27 -49.12 -52.51
CA ASP A 808 -37.53 -48.18 -53.60
C ASP A 808 -37.08 -46.79 -53.14
N ALA A 809 -35.79 -46.52 -53.30
CA ALA A 809 -35.30 -45.14 -53.41
C ALA A 809 -34.67 -45.00 -54.80
N PRO A 810 -35.40 -44.43 -55.76
CA PRO A 810 -34.86 -44.08 -57.07
C PRO A 810 -33.69 -43.11 -56.90
N ASP A 811 -32.72 -43.26 -57.80
CA ASP A 811 -31.60 -42.37 -58.07
C ASP A 811 -32.13 -40.97 -58.46
N ASP A 812 -32.57 -40.18 -57.48
CA ASP A 812 -33.04 -38.80 -57.72
C ASP A 812 -31.83 -37.88 -57.88
N ARG A 813 -31.16 -38.03 -59.02
CA ARG A 813 -30.11 -37.15 -59.57
C ARG A 813 -30.68 -35.81 -60.02
N GLN A 814 -31.65 -35.24 -59.30
CA GLN A 814 -32.05 -33.87 -59.53
C GLN A 814 -31.06 -32.94 -58.83
N HIS A 815 -30.40 -32.13 -59.66
CA HIS A 815 -29.34 -31.19 -59.32
C HIS A 815 -29.80 -30.12 -58.31
N THR A 816 -29.75 -30.40 -57.02
CA THR A 816 -29.84 -29.37 -55.98
C THR A 816 -28.57 -28.53 -55.99
N TRP A 817 -28.69 -27.26 -56.37
CA TRP A 817 -27.59 -26.28 -56.46
C TRP A 817 -26.90 -26.03 -55.10
N LEU A 818 -27.62 -26.19 -53.99
CA LEU A 818 -27.06 -26.24 -52.63
C LEU A 818 -26.80 -27.71 -52.27
N LEU A 819 -25.53 -28.08 -52.12
CA LEU A 819 -25.09 -29.45 -51.84
C LEU A 819 -25.33 -29.86 -50.37
N GLY A 820 -25.23 -28.89 -49.45
CA GLY A 820 -25.41 -29.02 -48.01
C GLY A 820 -26.87 -29.10 -47.55
N GLY A 821 -27.83 -28.62 -48.36
CA GLY A 821 -29.26 -28.70 -48.04
C GLY A 821 -29.78 -30.13 -47.82
N ARG A 822 -29.05 -31.13 -48.33
CA ARG A 822 -29.29 -32.57 -48.13
C ARG A 822 -29.03 -33.07 -46.70
N THR A 823 -28.39 -32.25 -45.86
CA THR A 823 -28.10 -32.56 -44.45
C THR A 823 -29.10 -31.96 -43.46
N LEU A 824 -30.04 -31.14 -43.95
CA LEU A 824 -31.11 -30.56 -43.16
C LEU A 824 -32.34 -31.47 -43.16
N VAL A 825 -33.07 -31.51 -42.04
CA VAL A 825 -34.35 -32.23 -41.92
C VAL A 825 -35.36 -31.60 -42.91
N PRO A 826 -36.16 -32.39 -43.67
CA PRO A 826 -37.05 -31.87 -44.71
C PRO A 826 -38.00 -30.75 -44.25
N GLU A 827 -38.45 -30.81 -42.99
CA GLU A 827 -39.37 -29.84 -42.36
C GLU A 827 -38.74 -28.45 -42.13
N ASN A 828 -37.41 -28.36 -42.07
CA ASN A 828 -36.65 -27.13 -41.87
C ASN A 828 -36.12 -26.52 -43.17
N ARG A 829 -36.43 -27.13 -44.32
CA ARG A 829 -35.96 -26.72 -45.64
C ARG A 829 -36.91 -25.70 -46.28
N SER A 830 -36.43 -24.47 -46.50
CA SER A 830 -37.22 -23.44 -47.20
C SER A 830 -36.88 -23.38 -48.68
N LEU A 831 -37.71 -23.98 -49.53
CA LEU A 831 -37.56 -23.97 -50.99
C LEU A 831 -37.49 -22.55 -51.57
N MET A 832 -38.26 -21.60 -51.01
CA MET A 832 -38.23 -20.21 -51.43
C MET A 832 -36.86 -19.56 -51.18
N LEU A 833 -36.26 -19.82 -50.02
CA LEU A 833 -34.95 -19.29 -49.67
C LEU A 833 -33.85 -19.86 -50.58
N GLU A 834 -33.90 -21.16 -50.88
CA GLU A 834 -32.93 -21.81 -51.77
C GLU A 834 -32.97 -21.22 -53.19
N VAL A 835 -34.16 -21.00 -53.75
CA VAL A 835 -34.33 -20.39 -55.08
C VAL A 835 -33.83 -18.95 -55.10
N LEU A 836 -34.18 -18.16 -54.08
CA LEU A 836 -33.73 -16.77 -53.97
C LEU A 836 -32.21 -16.66 -53.86
N VAL A 837 -31.58 -17.47 -53.02
CA VAL A 837 -30.13 -17.48 -52.84
C VAL A 837 -29.43 -17.91 -54.13
N ARG A 838 -29.95 -18.92 -54.84
CA ARG A 838 -29.41 -19.33 -56.14
C ARG A 838 -29.39 -18.18 -57.16
N LEU A 839 -30.47 -17.41 -57.19
CA LEU A 839 -30.65 -16.33 -58.14
C LEU A 839 -29.77 -15.11 -57.77
N LEU A 840 -29.65 -14.81 -56.48
CA LEU A 840 -28.94 -13.62 -55.99
C LEU A 840 -27.44 -13.82 -55.73
N PHE A 841 -26.97 -15.04 -55.46
CA PHE A 841 -25.58 -15.29 -55.04
C PHE A 841 -24.55 -14.84 -56.08
N HIS A 842 -24.64 -15.31 -57.32
CA HIS A 842 -23.67 -14.95 -58.35
C HIS A 842 -23.72 -13.46 -58.71
N PRO A 843 -24.90 -12.82 -58.89
CA PRO A 843 -24.98 -11.38 -59.03
C PRO A 843 -24.36 -10.62 -57.86
N ALA A 844 -24.59 -11.05 -56.61
CA ALA A 844 -24.02 -10.39 -55.43
C ALA A 844 -22.48 -10.47 -55.40
N ILE A 845 -21.90 -11.61 -55.79
CA ILE A 845 -20.44 -11.76 -55.91
C ILE A 845 -19.87 -10.89 -57.04
N LEU A 846 -20.56 -10.80 -58.19
CA LEU A 846 -20.15 -9.93 -59.28
C LEU A 846 -20.20 -8.45 -58.87
N VAL A 847 -21.27 -8.02 -58.19
CA VAL A 847 -21.39 -6.66 -57.66
C VAL A 847 -20.34 -6.40 -56.59
N SER A 848 -20.01 -7.39 -55.76
CA SER A 848 -18.93 -7.30 -54.76
C SER A 848 -17.57 -7.04 -55.39
N ILE A 849 -17.23 -7.76 -56.46
CA ILE A 849 -16.00 -7.54 -57.24
C ILE A 849 -16.05 -6.20 -57.96
N TYR A 850 -17.19 -5.82 -58.51
CA TYR A 850 -17.38 -4.50 -59.12
C TYR A 850 -17.13 -3.38 -58.11
N LEU A 851 -17.70 -3.45 -56.90
CA LEU A 851 -17.48 -2.45 -55.84
C LEU A 851 -16.00 -2.34 -55.44
N LEU A 852 -15.27 -3.46 -55.43
CA LEU A 852 -13.83 -3.48 -55.16
C LEU A 852 -13.04 -2.67 -56.20
N PHE A 853 -13.29 -2.90 -57.50
CA PHE A 853 -12.57 -2.20 -58.57
C PHE A 853 -13.08 -0.78 -58.86
N ALA A 854 -14.37 -0.53 -58.65
CA ALA A 854 -14.99 0.77 -58.88
C ALA A 854 -14.68 1.78 -57.76
N GLY A 855 -14.22 1.31 -56.59
CA GLY A 855 -14.05 2.13 -55.37
C GLY A 855 -13.17 3.37 -55.55
N HIS A 856 -12.23 3.37 -56.49
CA HIS A 856 -11.33 4.51 -56.73
C HIS A 856 -12.02 5.70 -57.41
N THR A 857 -13.15 5.49 -58.09
CA THR A 857 -13.87 6.52 -58.85
C THR A 857 -15.35 6.66 -58.48
N LEU A 858 -15.96 5.58 -58.03
CA LEU A 858 -17.37 5.50 -57.61
C LEU A 858 -17.47 5.00 -56.16
N PRO A 859 -18.63 5.15 -55.51
CA PRO A 859 -18.83 4.64 -54.16
C PRO A 859 -18.60 3.13 -54.08
N GLY A 860 -17.73 2.69 -53.17
CA GLY A 860 -17.23 1.32 -53.12
C GLY A 860 -15.90 1.19 -52.38
N GLY A 861 -15.15 0.13 -52.67
CA GLY A 861 -13.84 -0.18 -52.07
C GLY A 861 -13.77 -1.57 -51.46
N GLY A 862 -12.60 -1.91 -50.90
CA GLY A 862 -12.32 -3.24 -50.35
C GLY A 862 -13.27 -3.67 -49.24
N PHE A 863 -13.67 -2.74 -48.35
CA PHE A 863 -14.60 -3.04 -47.25
C PHE A 863 -16.02 -3.32 -47.72
N ALA A 864 -16.60 -2.45 -48.55
CA ALA A 864 -17.97 -2.59 -49.04
C ALA A 864 -18.12 -3.86 -49.89
N GLY A 865 -17.16 -4.10 -50.80
CA GLY A 865 -17.10 -5.35 -51.55
C GLY A 865 -17.02 -6.56 -50.61
N GLY A 866 -16.07 -6.56 -49.67
CA GLY A 866 -15.86 -7.69 -48.76
C GLY A 866 -17.10 -8.03 -47.93
N LEU A 867 -17.83 -7.01 -47.45
CA LEU A 867 -19.08 -7.20 -46.71
C LEU A 867 -20.21 -7.74 -47.59
N LEU A 868 -20.31 -7.29 -48.85
CA LEU A 868 -21.32 -7.80 -49.78
C LEU A 868 -21.06 -9.27 -50.16
N ALA A 869 -19.80 -9.64 -50.42
CA ALA A 869 -19.41 -11.04 -50.56
C ALA A 869 -19.71 -11.84 -49.28
N GLY A 870 -19.41 -11.27 -48.11
CA GLY A 870 -19.75 -11.83 -46.81
C GLY A 870 -21.26 -12.11 -46.68
N LEU A 871 -22.12 -11.16 -47.04
CA LEU A 871 -23.57 -11.32 -47.03
C LEU A 871 -24.05 -12.40 -48.00
N ALA A 872 -23.46 -12.50 -49.19
CA ALA A 872 -23.76 -13.57 -50.14
C ALA A 872 -23.44 -14.95 -49.53
N LEU A 873 -22.30 -15.07 -48.81
CA LEU A 873 -21.92 -16.29 -48.10
C LEU A 873 -22.85 -16.58 -46.91
N ILE A 874 -23.25 -15.55 -46.16
CA ILE A 874 -24.23 -15.65 -45.07
C ILE A 874 -25.57 -16.19 -45.62
N ALA A 875 -26.08 -15.62 -46.72
CA ALA A 875 -27.33 -16.05 -47.33
C ALA A 875 -27.26 -17.52 -47.75
N ARG A 876 -26.11 -17.95 -48.28
CA ARG A 876 -25.85 -19.35 -48.63
C ARG A 876 -25.77 -20.27 -47.42
N TYR A 877 -25.12 -19.84 -46.33
CA TYR A 877 -25.12 -20.58 -45.06
C TYR A 877 -26.53 -20.74 -44.48
N LEU A 878 -27.35 -19.68 -44.50
CA LEU A 878 -28.73 -19.75 -44.01
C LEU A 878 -29.60 -20.71 -44.82
N ALA A 879 -29.33 -20.87 -46.12
CA ALA A 879 -30.08 -21.76 -47.00
C ALA A 879 -29.59 -23.23 -46.97
N GLY A 880 -28.27 -23.45 -46.92
CA GLY A 880 -27.67 -24.79 -47.05
C GLY A 880 -27.08 -25.38 -45.77
N GLY A 881 -27.07 -24.64 -44.66
CA GLY A 881 -26.50 -25.08 -43.38
C GLY A 881 -24.97 -25.11 -43.33
N ARG A 882 -24.40 -25.59 -42.22
CA ARG A 882 -22.96 -25.51 -41.91
C ARG A 882 -22.03 -26.18 -42.91
N PHE A 883 -22.48 -27.24 -43.58
CA PHE A 883 -21.66 -28.01 -44.53
C PHE A 883 -21.60 -27.35 -45.91
N GLU A 884 -22.61 -26.55 -46.29
CA GLU A 884 -22.62 -25.82 -47.56
C GLU A 884 -21.53 -24.76 -47.63
N LEU A 885 -21.21 -24.13 -46.49
CA LEU A 885 -20.18 -23.11 -46.39
C LEU A 885 -18.79 -23.68 -46.77
N GLY A 886 -18.49 -24.91 -46.33
CA GLY A 886 -17.21 -25.59 -46.60
C GLY A 886 -17.06 -26.11 -48.03
N GLU A 887 -18.17 -26.33 -48.75
CA GLU A 887 -18.18 -26.66 -50.18
C GLU A 887 -18.10 -25.41 -51.07
N THR A 888 -18.59 -24.27 -50.57
CA THR A 888 -18.60 -23.00 -51.32
C THR A 888 -17.23 -22.32 -51.34
N LEU A 889 -16.57 -22.24 -50.19
CA LEU A 889 -15.22 -21.70 -50.05
C LEU A 889 -14.34 -22.73 -49.33
N PRO A 890 -13.53 -23.51 -50.06
CA PRO A 890 -12.71 -24.57 -49.48
C PRO A 890 -11.51 -24.05 -48.67
N VAL A 891 -11.31 -22.73 -48.63
CA VAL A 891 -10.20 -22.04 -47.95
C VAL A 891 -10.60 -21.70 -46.50
N GLY A 892 -9.70 -21.96 -45.55
CA GLY A 892 -9.96 -21.66 -44.14
C GLY A 892 -9.99 -20.15 -43.84
N PRO A 893 -10.83 -19.69 -42.89
CA PRO A 893 -10.91 -18.27 -42.52
C PRO A 893 -9.56 -17.66 -42.13
N GLY A 894 -8.72 -18.41 -41.41
CA GLY A 894 -7.38 -17.95 -41.02
C GLY A 894 -6.44 -17.70 -42.19
N ILE A 895 -6.59 -18.41 -43.31
CA ILE A 895 -5.78 -18.18 -44.53
C ILE A 895 -6.25 -16.88 -45.22
N LEU A 896 -7.56 -16.62 -45.26
CA LEU A 896 -8.10 -15.37 -45.81
C LEU A 896 -7.72 -14.17 -44.96
N LEU A 897 -7.84 -14.27 -43.63
CA LEU A 897 -7.42 -13.23 -42.68
C LEU A 897 -5.91 -12.96 -42.76
N GLY A 898 -5.08 -14.01 -42.68
CA GLY A 898 -3.62 -13.88 -42.75
C GLY A 898 -3.12 -13.44 -44.12
N GLY A 899 -3.69 -13.99 -45.19
CA GLY A 899 -3.36 -13.64 -46.57
C GLY A 899 -3.76 -12.21 -46.92
N GLY A 900 -4.95 -11.77 -46.51
CA GLY A 900 -5.39 -10.39 -46.71
C GLY A 900 -4.53 -9.39 -45.92
N LEU A 901 -4.20 -9.68 -44.66
CA LEU A 901 -3.31 -8.84 -43.85
C LEU A 901 -1.88 -8.81 -44.43
N LEU A 902 -1.38 -9.95 -44.91
CA LEU A 902 -0.07 -10.04 -45.58
C LEU A 902 -0.06 -9.23 -46.87
N LEU A 903 -1.13 -9.26 -47.68
CA LEU A 903 -1.23 -8.47 -48.90
C LEU A 903 -1.30 -6.96 -48.59
N ALA A 904 -2.12 -6.54 -47.62
CA ALA A 904 -2.21 -5.14 -47.21
C ALA A 904 -0.87 -4.63 -46.63
N THR A 905 -0.29 -5.36 -45.69
CA THR A 905 1.00 -5.00 -45.05
C THR A 905 2.16 -5.10 -46.05
N GLY A 906 2.14 -6.11 -46.92
CA GLY A 906 3.15 -6.31 -47.96
C GLY A 906 3.13 -5.20 -49.00
N THR A 907 1.94 -4.74 -49.40
CA THR A 907 1.78 -3.57 -50.28
C THR A 907 2.29 -2.30 -49.58
N ALA A 908 1.96 -2.13 -48.30
CA ALA A 908 2.41 -1.00 -47.50
C ALA A 908 3.94 -0.91 -47.35
N LEU A 909 4.60 -2.05 -47.08
CA LEU A 909 6.05 -2.14 -46.92
C LEU A 909 6.80 -2.23 -48.25
N GLY A 910 6.12 -2.62 -49.34
CA GLY A 910 6.71 -2.80 -50.66
C GLY A 910 7.35 -1.52 -51.20
N SER A 911 6.79 -0.35 -50.88
CA SER A 911 7.32 0.96 -51.27
C SER A 911 8.71 1.22 -50.68
N LEU A 912 9.01 0.76 -49.47
CA LEU A 912 10.35 0.91 -48.84
C LEU A 912 11.44 0.20 -49.63
N PHE A 913 11.15 -0.99 -50.16
CA PHE A 913 12.11 -1.77 -50.95
C PHE A 913 12.42 -1.11 -52.30
N LEU A 914 11.56 -0.19 -52.74
CA LEU A 914 11.71 0.59 -53.97
C LEU A 914 12.22 2.02 -53.71
N GLY A 915 12.61 2.34 -52.46
CA GLY A 915 13.14 3.65 -52.08
C GLY A 915 12.08 4.73 -51.79
N GLY A 916 10.79 4.38 -51.76
CA GLY A 916 9.70 5.26 -51.35
C GLY A 916 9.41 5.19 -49.85
N GLU A 917 8.52 6.07 -49.36
CA GLU A 917 8.04 6.02 -47.97
C GLU A 917 6.97 4.93 -47.79
N ILE A 918 6.76 4.46 -46.56
CA ILE A 918 5.74 3.43 -46.26
C ILE A 918 4.36 3.91 -46.72
N LEU A 919 3.57 3.01 -47.34
CA LEU A 919 2.23 3.29 -47.90
C LEU A 919 2.20 4.27 -49.08
N THR A 920 3.33 4.56 -49.72
CA THR A 920 3.32 5.32 -50.98
C THR A 920 2.74 4.44 -52.11
N SER A 921 1.66 4.89 -52.76
CA SER A 921 1.08 4.20 -53.90
C SER A 921 1.83 4.49 -55.21
N ALA A 922 1.94 3.48 -56.08
CA ALA A 922 2.42 3.63 -57.44
C ALA A 922 1.27 3.37 -58.43
N TYR A 923 1.22 4.15 -59.51
CA TYR A 923 0.15 4.11 -60.51
C TYR A 923 0.70 3.72 -61.88
N PHE A 924 -0.01 2.82 -62.56
CA PHE A 924 0.30 2.38 -63.92
C PHE A 924 -0.86 2.76 -64.83
N GLU A 925 -0.61 3.61 -65.82
CA GLU A 925 -1.63 4.09 -66.76
C GLU A 925 -1.36 3.61 -68.19
N GLY A 926 -2.42 3.26 -68.92
CA GLY A 926 -2.31 2.88 -70.33
C GLY A 926 -3.65 2.77 -71.06
N ASP A 927 -3.63 3.07 -72.36
CA ASP A 927 -4.79 2.96 -73.25
C ASP A 927 -4.91 1.54 -73.83
N LEU A 928 -5.98 0.83 -73.46
CA LEU A 928 -6.25 -0.51 -73.96
C LEU A 928 -7.28 -0.48 -75.11
N PRO A 929 -7.04 -1.15 -76.26
CA PRO A 929 -7.81 -0.98 -77.49
C PRO A 929 -9.31 -1.31 -77.41
N LEU A 930 -9.77 -2.01 -76.37
CA LEU A 930 -11.18 -2.32 -76.12
C LEU A 930 -11.75 -1.71 -74.83
N LEU A 931 -10.89 -1.25 -73.91
CA LEU A 931 -11.28 -0.89 -72.53
C LEU A 931 -11.08 0.59 -72.22
N GLY A 932 -10.46 1.36 -73.13
CA GLY A 932 -10.15 2.78 -72.92
C GLY A 932 -8.93 3.00 -72.04
N HIS A 933 -8.81 4.22 -71.49
CA HIS A 933 -7.74 4.62 -70.57
C HIS A 933 -7.94 3.94 -69.21
N LEU A 934 -6.99 3.10 -68.79
CA LEU A 934 -7.03 2.40 -67.51
C LEU A 934 -5.87 2.88 -66.64
N SER A 935 -6.18 3.29 -65.41
CA SER A 935 -5.21 3.63 -64.35
C SER A 935 -5.31 2.57 -63.25
N PHE A 936 -4.20 1.89 -62.96
CA PHE A 936 -4.12 0.84 -61.94
C PHE A 936 -3.12 1.24 -60.86
N GLY A 937 -3.64 1.58 -59.67
CA GLY A 937 -2.84 1.88 -58.49
C GLY A 937 -2.51 0.65 -57.65
N THR A 938 -1.32 0.60 -57.05
CA THR A 938 -0.97 -0.40 -56.02
C THR A 938 -1.94 -0.35 -54.82
N SER A 939 -2.62 0.78 -54.60
CA SER A 939 -3.75 0.94 -53.68
C SER A 939 -4.87 -0.09 -53.90
N THR A 940 -5.08 -0.57 -55.14
CA THR A 940 -6.03 -1.65 -55.43
C THR A 940 -5.61 -2.98 -54.81
N ILE A 941 -4.30 -3.26 -54.74
CA ILE A 941 -3.76 -4.48 -54.10
C ILE A 941 -3.96 -4.41 -52.58
N PHE A 942 -3.79 -3.23 -52.00
CA PHE A 942 -4.11 -2.96 -50.61
C PHE A 942 -5.60 -3.19 -50.32
N ASP A 943 -6.49 -2.69 -51.20
CA ASP A 943 -7.94 -2.91 -51.13
C ASP A 943 -8.35 -4.38 -51.31
N ILE A 944 -7.64 -5.15 -52.14
CA ILE A 944 -7.81 -6.61 -52.23
C ILE A 944 -7.45 -7.27 -50.89
N GLY A 945 -6.40 -6.80 -50.23
CA GLY A 945 -6.04 -7.23 -48.88
C GLY A 945 -7.17 -6.99 -47.87
N VAL A 946 -7.73 -5.77 -47.86
CA VAL A 946 -8.92 -5.40 -47.06
C VAL A 946 -10.09 -6.34 -47.34
N TYR A 947 -10.42 -6.52 -48.62
CA TYR A 947 -11.52 -7.36 -49.08
C TYR A 947 -11.43 -8.80 -48.56
N LEU A 948 -10.23 -9.40 -48.63
CA LEU A 948 -9.98 -10.75 -48.14
C LEU A 948 -10.09 -10.85 -46.62
N VAL A 949 -9.59 -9.86 -45.87
CA VAL A 949 -9.75 -9.83 -44.40
C VAL A 949 -11.22 -9.77 -44.03
N VAL A 950 -12.01 -8.89 -44.64
CA VAL A 950 -13.44 -8.72 -44.33
C VAL A 950 -14.23 -10.00 -44.63
N ILE A 951 -13.99 -10.65 -45.76
CA ILE A 951 -14.61 -11.96 -46.07
C ILE A 951 -14.17 -13.00 -45.04
N GLY A 952 -12.88 -13.02 -44.69
CA GLY A 952 -12.32 -13.91 -43.67
C GLY A 952 -13.01 -13.76 -42.31
N VAL A 953 -13.26 -12.53 -41.88
CA VAL A 953 -13.98 -12.23 -40.62
C VAL A 953 -15.40 -12.78 -40.67
N VAL A 954 -16.16 -12.47 -41.72
CA VAL A 954 -17.54 -12.94 -41.86
C VAL A 954 -17.59 -14.48 -41.87
N LEU A 955 -16.67 -15.12 -42.58
CA LEU A 955 -16.57 -16.57 -42.65
C LEU A 955 -16.24 -17.18 -41.28
N ASP A 956 -15.32 -16.58 -40.53
CA ASP A 956 -14.93 -17.05 -39.19
C ASP A 956 -16.07 -16.87 -38.17
N VAL A 957 -16.82 -15.78 -38.27
CA VAL A 957 -18.02 -15.52 -37.46
C VAL A 957 -19.11 -16.55 -37.76
N LEU A 958 -19.41 -16.81 -39.03
CA LEU A 958 -20.39 -17.84 -39.42
C LEU A 958 -19.98 -19.24 -38.95
N ARG A 959 -18.69 -19.56 -39.05
CA ARG A 959 -18.15 -20.83 -38.61
C ARG A 959 -18.24 -21.01 -37.10
N SER A 960 -17.85 -19.99 -36.35
CA SER A 960 -17.75 -20.03 -34.88
C SER A 960 -19.10 -19.87 -34.19
N LEU A 961 -19.95 -18.95 -34.64
CA LEU A 961 -21.26 -18.67 -34.01
C LEU A 961 -22.42 -19.44 -34.66
N GLY A 962 -22.30 -19.81 -35.93
CA GLY A 962 -23.28 -20.64 -36.62
C GLY A 962 -22.94 -22.13 -36.51
N GLY A 963 -21.93 -22.56 -37.27
CA GLY A 963 -21.65 -23.99 -37.48
C GLY A 963 -21.27 -24.78 -36.21
N GLU A 964 -20.48 -24.19 -35.32
CA GLU A 964 -20.08 -24.84 -34.06
C GLU A 964 -21.20 -24.85 -33.01
N VAL A 965 -22.01 -23.79 -32.95
CA VAL A 965 -23.20 -23.74 -32.07
C VAL A 965 -24.24 -24.76 -32.51
N ASP A 966 -24.52 -24.86 -33.82
CA ASP A 966 -25.40 -25.87 -34.40
C ASP A 966 -24.92 -27.29 -34.06
N ARG A 967 -23.60 -27.53 -33.99
CA ARG A 967 -23.02 -28.81 -33.58
C ARG A 967 -23.30 -29.14 -32.12
N GLN A 968 -23.03 -28.20 -31.23
CA GLN A 968 -23.28 -28.39 -29.81
C GLN A 968 -24.75 -28.61 -29.51
N GLN A 969 -25.65 -27.98 -30.28
CA GLN A 969 -27.09 -28.17 -30.17
C GLN A 969 -27.50 -29.58 -30.61
N ALA A 970 -27.05 -30.04 -31.78
CA ALA A 970 -27.33 -31.41 -32.23
C ALA A 970 -26.81 -32.46 -31.23
N GLU A 971 -25.60 -32.27 -30.67
CA GLU A 971 -25.04 -33.16 -29.64
C GLU A 971 -25.82 -33.10 -28.31
N ALA A 972 -26.44 -31.97 -27.98
CA ALA A 972 -27.29 -31.83 -26.78
C ALA A 972 -28.66 -32.48 -26.99
N ASP A 973 -29.25 -32.31 -28.18
CA ASP A 973 -30.54 -32.90 -28.55
C ASP A 973 -30.42 -34.43 -28.67
N GLU A 974 -29.35 -34.94 -29.30
CA GLU A 974 -29.05 -36.39 -29.33
C GLU A 974 -28.88 -36.98 -27.91
N LYS A 975 -28.26 -36.24 -26.99
CA LYS A 975 -28.14 -36.66 -25.58
C LYS A 975 -29.49 -36.62 -24.85
N ALA A 976 -30.34 -35.64 -25.14
CA ALA A 976 -31.67 -35.56 -24.57
C ALA A 976 -32.56 -36.70 -25.07
N GLU A 977 -32.50 -37.04 -26.36
CA GLU A 977 -33.18 -38.21 -26.94
C GLU A 977 -32.63 -39.54 -26.44
N ALA A 978 -31.33 -39.62 -26.12
CA ALA A 978 -30.74 -40.83 -25.54
C ALA A 978 -31.04 -40.99 -24.03
N THR A 979 -31.55 -39.95 -23.37
CA THR A 979 -31.93 -39.96 -21.95
C THR A 979 -33.44 -39.96 -21.70
N ALA A 980 -34.24 -39.70 -22.73
CA ALA A 980 -35.69 -39.92 -22.79
C ALA A 980 -35.99 -41.35 -23.27
#